data_AF-A0A3M6Z9X7-F1
#
_entry.id   AF-A0A3M6Z9X7-F1
#
_cell.length_a   1.000
_cell.length_b   1.000
_cell.length_c   1.000
_cell.angle_alpha   90.00
_cell.angle_beta   90.00
_cell.angle_gamma   90.00
#
_symmetry.space_group_name_H-M   'P 1'
#
loop_
_entity.id
_entity.type
_entity.pdbx_description
1 polymer ?
#
loop_
_entity_poly.entity_id
_entity_poly.type
_entity_poly.pdbx_seq_one_letter_code
_entity_poly.pdbx_strand_id
1 'polypeptide(L)'
;MSGNRDYETLRARYNALFKPRNTTSRSGQSEEVRMSPLVSLKVKDTLEKQSPAPNASPLLPQVRLLGRSVNDQSPGIAAEEPILYNVNAPNSTFLCGSQGSGKSYTLSCLLENCLMKDARYGLLKTPVAGVVFNYDSDLSNVTAETASLCSRGIKVRVLVSPSNYVALEKAYRSIRGAAKNLSVEKLLLGDADLNVSRMKRLMTFSDEEQNVPLYMEVMMEELRKMAMSQRPFTVAEFEERKVAKGFKEGQASMLNMRLDLLKSFMNESHTSEEGLFKTEPGTLTIVDLTDPFVDASTVCMLFDICLALFKQNRPSSGLVIGLDEAHRYLNKSTAADAFTQSLVSTIRMQRHNATRVIIATQEPTISERLLDLCSISIVHHFNSPAWYTAIKDHLGGASALTTSVDEGKKMFETIVDLRVVKMKAFLRLLPWLALVAADAKSDTNAVCEYLHNKYPKYFAWDTLGPHALQTVSNASTYHDINSIYWNAQNRLFRAACAFFPGNAEQVSDAVKQLNKHPEAKFALKSGGHQPAPGFSSTDGGVIISFEPNLADTVRTEDGKHFIVGPGARWGDSYAITQKTNQVVVGGRLSHIGVGGFAVGGGLSFYSAQYGLTCDNVDQWEVVLADGTALNATRDENADLWWALRGGGN
;
A
#
# COMPACT_ATOMS: atom_id res chain seq x y z
N MET A 1 -9.96 28.19 8.35
CA MET A 1 -8.48 28.29 8.37
C MET A 1 -8.04 28.69 9.78
N SER A 2 -7.18 27.92 10.45
CA SER A 2 -6.52 28.35 11.71
C SER A 2 -5.40 27.40 12.17
N GLY A 3 -5.67 26.09 12.27
CA GLY A 3 -4.83 25.14 13.01
C GLY A 3 -3.38 24.98 12.55
N ASN A 4 -3.08 25.10 11.25
CA ASN A 4 -1.78 24.67 10.72
C ASN A 4 -0.57 25.58 11.06
N ARG A 5 -0.80 26.72 11.74
CA ARG A 5 0.30 27.59 12.24
C ARG A 5 0.82 27.19 13.62
N ASP A 6 0.06 26.42 14.38
CA ASP A 6 0.38 26.14 15.79
C ASP A 6 1.47 25.05 15.92
N TYR A 7 1.39 23.98 15.11
CA TYR A 7 2.33 22.86 15.18
C TYR A 7 3.80 23.25 14.93
N GLU A 8 4.09 23.97 13.84
CA GLU A 8 5.45 24.45 13.54
C GLU A 8 5.97 25.38 14.65
N THR A 9 5.11 26.23 15.18
CA THR A 9 5.45 27.17 16.26
C THR A 9 5.74 26.43 17.58
N LEU A 10 4.92 25.44 17.94
CA LEU A 10 5.12 24.56 19.09
C LEU A 10 6.40 23.72 18.95
N ARG A 11 6.65 23.16 17.76
CA ARG A 11 7.85 22.36 17.44
C ARG A 11 9.13 23.21 17.53
N ALA A 12 9.13 24.43 16.99
CA ALA A 12 10.24 25.37 17.14
C ALA A 12 10.47 25.76 18.61
N ARG A 13 9.39 26.01 19.37
CA ARG A 13 9.44 26.36 20.80
C ARG A 13 9.95 25.20 21.65
N TYR A 14 9.58 23.95 21.35
CA TYR A 14 10.09 22.74 21.98
C TYR A 14 11.59 22.57 21.73
N ASN A 15 12.03 22.66 20.47
CA ASN A 15 13.45 22.55 20.11
C ASN A 15 14.32 23.69 20.70
N ALA A 16 13.74 24.87 20.92
CA ALA A 16 14.42 25.97 21.63
C ALA A 16 14.61 25.69 23.13
N LEU A 17 13.64 25.03 23.78
CA LEU A 17 13.70 24.66 25.20
C LEU A 17 14.62 23.46 25.47
N PHE A 18 14.68 22.49 24.54
CA PHE A 18 15.43 21.25 24.70
C PHE A 18 16.75 21.21 23.90
N LYS A 19 17.48 22.34 23.81
CA LYS A 19 18.88 22.30 23.38
C LYS A 19 19.68 21.45 24.38
N PRO A 20 20.34 20.35 23.96
CA PRO A 20 21.22 19.62 24.86
C PRO A 20 22.37 20.54 25.29
N ARG A 21 22.64 20.60 26.60
CA ARG A 21 23.86 21.24 27.10
C ARG A 21 25.07 20.50 26.51
N ASN A 22 26.10 21.24 26.10
CA ASN A 22 27.33 20.67 25.52
C ASN A 22 28.15 19.94 26.59
N THR A 23 27.72 18.74 26.96
CA THR A 23 28.38 17.83 27.88
C THR A 23 28.52 16.47 27.18
N THR A 24 29.75 16.05 26.92
CA THR A 24 30.17 14.86 26.12
C THR A 24 30.03 14.97 24.59
N SER A 25 31.03 15.59 23.96
CA SER A 25 31.63 15.33 22.62
C SER A 25 30.79 14.99 21.36
N ARG A 26 29.46 14.98 21.37
CA ARG A 26 28.62 14.60 20.23
C ARG A 26 27.57 15.67 19.93
N SER A 27 27.51 16.14 18.69
CA SER A 27 26.44 17.05 18.25
C SER A 27 25.15 16.27 18.01
N GLY A 28 23.99 16.89 18.24
CA GLY A 28 22.68 16.23 18.01
C GLY A 28 22.53 15.67 16.60
N GLN A 29 22.96 16.44 15.59
CA GLN A 29 23.02 16.04 14.17
C GLN A 29 23.78 14.73 13.94
N SER A 30 24.88 14.49 14.67
CA SER A 30 25.67 13.25 14.53
C SER A 30 24.92 12.00 15.00
N GLU A 31 23.99 12.16 15.97
CA GLU A 31 23.16 11.07 16.46
C GLU A 31 21.88 10.91 15.62
N GLU A 32 21.29 12.00 15.10
CA GLU A 32 20.19 11.96 14.12
C GLU A 32 20.57 11.16 12.87
N VAL A 33 21.74 11.43 12.30
CA VAL A 33 22.27 10.70 11.13
C VAL A 33 22.55 9.24 11.48
N ARG A 34 23.15 8.95 12.64
CA ARG A 34 23.40 7.56 13.10
C ARG A 34 22.10 6.75 13.26
N MET A 35 21.02 7.41 13.68
CA MET A 35 19.72 6.79 13.93
C MET A 35 18.76 6.84 12.73
N SER A 36 19.18 7.42 11.59
CA SER A 36 18.42 7.43 10.34
C SER A 36 18.42 6.04 9.71
N PRO A 37 17.26 5.40 9.47
CA PRO A 37 17.19 3.98 9.13
C PRO A 37 17.41 3.67 7.64
N LEU A 38 17.22 4.65 6.75
CA LEU A 38 17.68 4.62 5.35
C LEU A 38 18.65 5.79 5.11
N VAL A 39 19.70 5.55 4.31
CA VAL A 39 20.75 6.53 3.97
C VAL A 39 21.20 6.29 2.53
N SER A 40 21.45 7.34 1.72
CA SER A 40 22.04 7.17 0.37
C SER A 40 23.56 6.97 0.44
N LEU A 41 24.13 6.31 -0.58
CA LEU A 41 25.58 6.07 -0.68
C LEU A 41 26.38 7.37 -0.59
N LYS A 42 26.00 8.42 -1.34
CA LYS A 42 26.65 9.73 -1.27
C LYS A 42 26.62 10.38 0.11
N VAL A 43 25.58 10.16 0.93
CA VAL A 43 25.54 10.65 2.33
C VAL A 43 26.54 9.88 3.19
N LYS A 44 26.56 8.54 3.11
CA LYS A 44 27.60 7.70 3.76
C LYS A 44 29.01 8.18 3.40
N ASP A 45 29.30 8.32 2.11
CA ASP A 45 30.63 8.67 1.60
C ASP A 45 31.05 10.10 1.99
N THR A 46 30.07 11.01 2.17
CA THR A 46 30.32 12.36 2.69
C THR A 46 30.69 12.32 4.18
N LEU A 47 29.99 11.51 4.98
CA LEU A 47 30.25 11.35 6.43
C LEU A 47 31.60 10.68 6.70
N GLU A 48 31.98 9.71 5.86
CA GLU A 48 33.30 9.05 5.94
C GLU A 48 34.42 10.05 5.62
N LYS A 49 34.26 10.90 4.59
CA LYS A 49 35.22 11.99 4.27
C LYS A 49 35.30 13.07 5.35
N GLN A 50 34.26 13.25 6.16
CA GLN A 50 34.21 14.24 7.25
C GLN A 50 34.75 13.72 8.59
N SER A 51 35.07 12.43 8.72
CA SER A 51 35.54 11.83 9.98
C SER A 51 37.02 12.20 10.24
N PRO A 52 37.35 13.07 11.22
CA PRO A 52 38.64 13.78 11.23
C PRO A 52 39.75 13.07 12.04
N ALA A 53 39.59 11.78 12.36
CA ALA A 53 40.56 11.04 13.17
C ALA A 53 40.64 9.56 12.74
N PRO A 54 41.84 9.01 12.51
CA PRO A 54 42.02 7.65 11.96
C PRO A 54 41.56 6.52 12.89
N ASN A 55 41.36 6.80 14.18
CA ASN A 55 40.90 5.84 15.19
C ASN A 55 39.42 6.03 15.60
N ALA A 56 38.66 6.90 14.90
CA ALA A 56 37.25 7.12 15.22
C ALA A 56 36.37 5.96 14.71
N SER A 57 35.42 5.51 15.55
CA SER A 57 34.40 4.54 15.09
C SER A 57 33.50 5.19 14.02
N PRO A 58 33.27 4.52 12.87
CA PRO A 58 32.49 5.10 11.78
C PRO A 58 31.05 5.40 12.22
N LEU A 59 30.51 6.54 11.79
CA LEU A 59 29.22 7.06 12.25
C LEU A 59 28.05 6.16 11.84
N LEU A 60 28.17 5.49 10.69
CA LEU A 60 27.26 4.46 10.16
C LEU A 60 27.99 3.10 10.15
N PRO A 61 28.10 2.39 11.28
CA PRO A 61 28.97 1.23 11.39
C PRO A 61 28.41 -0.04 10.73
N GLN A 62 27.11 -0.07 10.41
CA GLN A 62 26.43 -1.16 9.72
C GLN A 62 25.41 -0.61 8.70
N VAL A 63 25.74 -0.69 7.41
CA VAL A 63 24.91 -0.19 6.30
C VAL A 63 24.98 -1.15 5.12
N ARG A 64 23.82 -1.52 4.58
CA ARG A 64 23.64 -2.59 3.59
C ARG A 64 22.72 -2.15 2.45
N LEU A 65 23.00 -2.58 1.23
CA LEU A 65 22.22 -2.20 0.04
C LEU A 65 20.78 -2.72 0.12
N LEU A 66 19.79 -1.81 0.04
CA LEU A 66 18.37 -2.13 -0.03
C LEU A 66 17.80 -1.97 -1.45
N GLY A 67 18.31 -0.98 -2.19
CA GLY A 67 17.82 -0.64 -3.52
C GLY A 67 18.51 0.59 -4.08
N ARG A 68 17.80 1.33 -4.94
CA ARG A 68 18.31 2.49 -5.66
C ARG A 68 17.23 3.56 -5.82
N SER A 69 17.62 4.84 -5.83
CA SER A 69 16.73 5.98 -6.00
C SER A 69 16.18 6.00 -7.41
N VAL A 70 14.86 5.87 -7.56
CA VAL A 70 14.17 5.99 -8.85
C VAL A 70 13.57 7.39 -9.02
N ASN A 71 14.10 8.39 -8.31
CA ASN A 71 13.54 9.74 -8.24
C ASN A 71 14.59 10.82 -8.55
N ASP A 72 14.25 11.72 -9.47
CA ASP A 72 15.11 12.77 -10.02
C ASP A 72 14.93 14.14 -9.30
N GLN A 73 14.00 14.20 -8.35
CA GLN A 73 13.53 15.44 -7.72
C GLN A 73 14.29 15.84 -6.43
N SER A 74 15.41 15.20 -6.10
CA SER A 74 16.16 15.44 -4.86
C SER A 74 17.53 16.06 -5.18
N PRO A 75 17.70 17.40 -5.08
CA PRO A 75 18.93 18.07 -5.47
C PRO A 75 20.13 17.51 -4.70
N GLY A 76 21.05 16.89 -5.44
CA GLY A 76 22.25 16.28 -4.88
C GLY A 76 22.18 14.75 -4.67
N ILE A 77 21.04 14.08 -4.82
CA ILE A 77 20.96 12.61 -4.94
C ILE A 77 20.88 12.27 -6.43
N ALA A 78 21.71 11.33 -6.90
CA ALA A 78 21.68 10.96 -8.32
C ALA A 78 20.46 10.09 -8.67
N ALA A 79 20.02 10.15 -9.94
CA ALA A 79 19.19 9.10 -10.50
C ALA A 79 19.93 7.74 -10.37
N GLU A 80 19.22 6.71 -9.92
CA GLU A 80 19.75 5.38 -9.61
C GLU A 80 20.79 5.32 -8.45
N GLU A 81 20.91 6.38 -7.64
CA GLU A 81 21.75 6.42 -6.42
C GLU A 81 21.42 5.25 -5.46
N PRO A 82 22.40 4.43 -5.03
CA PRO A 82 22.14 3.33 -4.10
C PRO A 82 21.60 3.80 -2.74
N ILE A 83 20.51 3.18 -2.30
CA ILE A 83 19.89 3.38 -0.99
C ILE A 83 20.28 2.24 -0.06
N LEU A 84 20.84 2.62 1.09
CA LEU A 84 21.37 1.71 2.10
C LEU A 84 20.43 1.67 3.32
N TYR A 85 20.11 0.46 3.76
CA TYR A 85 19.47 0.18 5.05
C TYR A 85 20.51 0.22 6.17
N ASN A 86 20.29 1.10 7.15
CA ASN A 86 21.14 1.25 8.32
C ASN A 86 20.76 0.21 9.37
N VAL A 87 21.36 -0.98 9.25
CA VAL A 87 21.14 -2.11 10.17
C VAL A 87 21.49 -1.74 11.61
N ASN A 88 22.32 -0.71 11.85
CA ASN A 88 22.65 -0.23 13.20
C ASN A 88 21.50 0.54 13.87
N ALA A 89 20.61 1.19 13.12
CA ALA A 89 19.46 1.92 13.66
C ALA A 89 18.28 0.97 13.98
N PRO A 90 17.81 0.87 15.24
CA PRO A 90 16.59 0.13 15.58
C PRO A 90 15.35 0.81 14.96
N ASN A 91 14.60 0.07 14.14
CA ASN A 91 13.57 0.62 13.26
C ASN A 91 12.36 -0.30 13.10
N SER A 92 11.22 0.32 12.83
CA SER A 92 9.94 -0.29 12.49
C SER A 92 9.65 -0.04 11.01
N THR A 93 9.39 -1.09 10.24
CA THR A 93 9.18 -1.05 8.79
C THR A 93 7.85 -1.70 8.43
N PHE A 94 7.02 -0.98 7.68
CA PHE A 94 5.75 -1.49 7.14
C PHE A 94 5.87 -1.79 5.64
N LEU A 95 5.40 -2.96 5.20
CA LEU A 95 5.36 -3.39 3.80
C LEU A 95 3.90 -3.72 3.41
N CYS A 96 3.34 -3.01 2.43
CA CYS A 96 2.00 -3.29 1.90
C CYS A 96 1.96 -3.36 0.37
N GLY A 97 1.02 -4.13 -0.18
CA GLY A 97 0.85 -4.36 -1.62
C GLY A 97 0.03 -5.61 -1.93
N SER A 98 -0.51 -5.71 -3.14
CA SER A 98 -1.31 -6.86 -3.58
C SER A 98 -0.55 -8.19 -3.48
N GLN A 99 -1.25 -9.32 -3.56
CA GLN A 99 -0.61 -10.61 -3.78
C GLN A 99 0.33 -10.55 -5.01
N GLY A 100 1.48 -11.24 -4.95
CA GLY A 100 2.48 -11.24 -6.02
C GLY A 100 3.27 -9.93 -6.23
N SER A 101 2.97 -8.84 -5.51
CA SER A 101 3.63 -7.52 -5.69
C SER A 101 5.08 -7.41 -5.23
N GLY A 102 5.67 -8.50 -4.69
CA GLY A 102 7.05 -8.55 -4.22
C GLY A 102 7.27 -8.26 -2.72
N LYS A 103 6.21 -8.19 -1.90
CA LYS A 103 6.33 -7.91 -0.45
C LYS A 103 7.33 -8.82 0.28
N SER A 104 7.15 -10.14 0.13
CA SER A 104 7.91 -11.14 0.90
C SER A 104 9.34 -11.33 0.36
N TYR A 105 9.60 -10.90 -0.89
CA TYR A 105 10.95 -10.63 -1.41
C TYR A 105 11.61 -9.42 -0.71
N THR A 106 10.91 -8.30 -0.51
CA THR A 106 11.43 -7.15 0.26
C THR A 106 11.65 -7.50 1.73
N LEU A 107 10.75 -8.26 2.36
CA LEU A 107 10.95 -8.83 3.70
C LEU A 107 12.22 -9.68 3.74
N SER A 108 12.39 -10.58 2.77
CA SER A 108 13.60 -11.40 2.64
C SER A 108 14.88 -10.59 2.43
N CYS A 109 14.83 -9.48 1.67
CA CYS A 109 15.96 -8.57 1.48
C CYS A 109 16.34 -7.82 2.77
N LEU A 110 15.35 -7.32 3.52
CA LEU A 110 15.57 -6.68 4.82
C LEU A 110 16.13 -7.68 5.86
N LEU A 111 15.65 -8.92 5.84
CA LEU A 111 16.19 -10.01 6.66
C LEU A 111 17.61 -10.41 6.24
N GLU A 112 17.90 -10.54 4.93
CA GLU A 112 19.25 -10.83 4.42
C GLU A 112 20.25 -9.75 4.88
N ASN A 113 19.85 -8.47 4.82
CA ASN A 113 20.65 -7.35 5.29
C ASN A 113 20.83 -7.31 6.82
N CYS A 114 19.89 -7.86 7.59
CA CYS A 114 20.02 -8.02 9.04
C CYS A 114 20.90 -9.22 9.46
N LEU A 115 20.97 -10.27 8.64
CA LEU A 115 21.48 -11.59 9.03
C LEU A 115 22.80 -11.99 8.33
N MET A 116 22.96 -11.71 7.03
CA MET A 116 24.06 -12.26 6.22
C MET A 116 25.31 -11.38 6.21
N LYS A 117 26.42 -11.87 6.79
CA LYS A 117 27.75 -11.28 6.61
C LYS A 117 28.28 -11.50 5.18
N ASP A 118 28.03 -10.54 4.30
CA ASP A 118 28.63 -10.47 2.96
C ASP A 118 28.98 -9.02 2.64
N ALA A 119 30.25 -8.78 2.30
CA ALA A 119 30.81 -7.46 2.03
C ALA A 119 30.35 -6.87 0.68
N ARG A 120 29.90 -7.72 -0.27
CA ARG A 120 29.47 -7.28 -1.61
C ARG A 120 28.24 -6.37 -1.58
N TYR A 121 27.44 -6.49 -0.52
CA TYR A 121 26.21 -5.72 -0.32
C TYR A 121 26.36 -4.63 0.75
N GLY A 122 27.58 -4.34 1.22
CA GLY A 122 27.87 -3.35 2.25
C GLY A 122 28.40 -3.94 3.56
N LEU A 123 28.44 -3.12 4.61
CA LEU A 123 29.10 -3.43 5.88
C LEU A 123 28.12 -3.96 6.92
N LEU A 124 28.34 -5.19 7.41
CA LEU A 124 27.63 -5.77 8.55
C LEU A 124 28.64 -6.46 9.49
N LYS A 125 28.96 -5.83 10.63
CA LYS A 125 29.95 -6.32 11.60
C LYS A 125 29.35 -7.38 12.54
N THR A 126 28.18 -7.08 13.08
CA THR A 126 27.37 -7.86 14.01
C THR A 126 25.93 -7.96 13.48
N PRO A 127 25.58 -9.09 12.84
CA PRO A 127 24.19 -9.46 12.54
C PRO A 127 23.33 -9.51 13.81
N VAL A 128 22.02 -9.34 13.64
CA VAL A 128 21.00 -9.61 14.67
C VAL A 128 20.57 -11.08 14.63
N ALA A 129 19.82 -11.55 15.61
CA ALA A 129 19.03 -12.79 15.47
C ALA A 129 17.66 -12.48 14.85
N GLY A 130 17.16 -13.34 13.96
CA GLY A 130 15.87 -13.16 13.28
C GLY A 130 14.78 -14.11 13.77
N VAL A 131 13.54 -13.60 13.90
CA VAL A 131 12.32 -14.42 13.91
C VAL A 131 11.35 -13.94 12.83
N VAL A 132 10.61 -14.84 12.19
CA VAL A 132 9.48 -14.54 11.30
C VAL A 132 8.25 -15.32 11.77
N PHE A 133 7.10 -14.67 11.80
CA PHE A 133 5.79 -15.29 12.05
C PHE A 133 5.02 -15.46 10.73
N ASN A 134 4.52 -16.67 10.45
CA ASN A 134 3.80 -17.04 9.23
C ASN A 134 2.58 -17.92 9.52
N TYR A 135 1.46 -17.69 8.83
CA TYR A 135 0.24 -18.50 8.92
C TYR A 135 -0.65 -18.28 7.69
N ASP A 136 -1.08 -19.39 7.08
CA ASP A 136 -2.18 -19.43 6.13
C ASP A 136 -3.18 -20.54 6.56
N SER A 137 -4.49 -20.23 6.52
CA SER A 137 -5.57 -21.17 6.83
C SER A 137 -5.99 -22.03 5.63
N ASP A 138 -5.78 -21.52 4.41
CA ASP A 138 -6.46 -21.99 3.21
C ASP A 138 -5.62 -23.04 2.47
N LEU A 139 -4.30 -23.06 2.73
CA LEU A 139 -3.31 -23.82 1.96
C LEU A 139 -2.28 -24.52 2.87
N SER A 140 -2.58 -25.75 3.28
CA SER A 140 -1.79 -26.58 4.21
C SER A 140 -0.35 -26.95 3.79
N ASN A 141 0.13 -26.49 2.64
CA ASN A 141 1.44 -26.84 2.07
C ASN A 141 2.26 -25.61 1.61
N VAL A 142 1.83 -24.37 1.90
CA VAL A 142 2.59 -23.16 1.53
C VAL A 142 3.69 -22.90 2.54
N THR A 143 4.94 -22.83 2.05
CA THR A 143 6.11 -22.44 2.84
C THR A 143 6.33 -20.93 2.81
N ALA A 144 6.68 -20.32 3.94
CA ALA A 144 7.10 -18.93 4.01
C ALA A 144 8.30 -18.65 3.07
N GLU A 145 8.18 -17.65 2.18
CA GLU A 145 9.22 -17.31 1.19
C GLU A 145 10.59 -17.02 1.84
N THR A 146 10.58 -16.48 3.06
CA THR A 146 11.78 -16.15 3.84
C THR A 146 12.67 -17.36 4.13
N ALA A 147 12.17 -18.61 4.08
CA ALA A 147 12.97 -19.82 4.18
C ALA A 147 13.96 -19.99 3.01
N SER A 148 13.71 -19.36 1.86
CA SER A 148 14.63 -19.33 0.72
C SER A 148 16.00 -18.72 1.06
N LEU A 149 16.12 -17.97 2.16
CA LEU A 149 17.39 -17.45 2.69
C LEU A 149 18.38 -18.56 3.08
N CYS A 150 17.93 -19.80 3.30
CA CYS A 150 18.85 -20.94 3.46
C CYS A 150 19.73 -21.15 2.21
N SER A 151 19.27 -20.76 1.01
CA SER A 151 20.03 -20.75 -0.25
C SER A 151 21.12 -19.66 -0.34
N ARG A 152 21.16 -18.74 0.64
CA ARG A 152 22.16 -17.68 0.80
C ARG A 152 23.24 -18.03 1.83
N GLY A 153 23.04 -19.09 2.62
CA GLY A 153 23.96 -19.51 3.69
C GLY A 153 23.53 -19.09 5.09
N ILE A 154 22.38 -18.42 5.25
CA ILE A 154 21.76 -18.17 6.55
C ILE A 154 21.26 -19.51 7.11
N LYS A 155 21.55 -19.82 8.39
CA LYS A 155 20.90 -20.94 9.08
C LYS A 155 19.43 -20.58 9.33
N VAL A 156 18.51 -21.42 8.87
CA VAL A 156 17.06 -21.29 9.07
C VAL A 156 16.59 -22.44 9.96
N ARG A 157 15.77 -22.15 10.97
CA ARG A 157 15.08 -23.13 11.80
C ARG A 157 13.59 -22.90 11.68
N VAL A 158 12.83 -23.86 11.19
CA VAL A 158 11.37 -23.73 11.04
C VAL A 158 10.68 -24.50 12.16
N LEU A 159 10.00 -23.78 13.04
CA LEU A 159 9.09 -24.32 14.05
C LEU A 159 7.69 -24.40 13.44
N VAL A 160 7.15 -25.61 13.29
CA VAL A 160 5.85 -25.85 12.64
C VAL A 160 4.82 -26.44 13.60
N SER A 161 3.54 -26.26 13.30
CA SER A 161 2.44 -26.88 14.04
C SER A 161 2.62 -28.43 14.12
N PRO A 162 2.49 -29.05 15.30
CA PRO A 162 2.66 -30.50 15.47
C PRO A 162 1.71 -31.36 14.62
N SER A 163 0.49 -30.87 14.32
CA SER A 163 -0.50 -31.55 13.48
C SER A 163 -0.16 -31.50 11.98
N ASN A 164 0.30 -30.35 11.46
CA ASN A 164 0.71 -30.22 10.04
C ASN A 164 2.21 -30.50 9.77
N TYR A 165 2.97 -30.93 10.79
CA TYR A 165 4.43 -31.12 10.73
C TYR A 165 4.92 -31.92 9.51
N VAL A 166 4.28 -33.06 9.19
CA VAL A 166 4.74 -33.96 8.12
C VAL A 166 4.60 -33.32 6.73
N ALA A 167 3.56 -32.52 6.50
CA ALA A 167 3.34 -31.84 5.23
C ALA A 167 4.31 -30.66 5.05
N LEU A 168 4.40 -29.79 6.05
CA LEU A 168 5.32 -28.65 6.03
C LEU A 168 6.78 -29.09 6.00
N GLU A 169 7.19 -30.13 6.74
CA GLU A 169 8.54 -30.67 6.66
C GLU A 169 8.90 -31.11 5.23
N LYS A 170 8.00 -31.84 4.57
CA LYS A 170 8.19 -32.27 3.18
C LYS A 170 8.31 -31.06 2.24
N ALA A 171 7.50 -30.01 2.45
CA ALA A 171 7.54 -28.80 1.65
C ALA A 171 8.84 -28.00 1.87
N TYR A 172 9.21 -27.68 3.12
CA TYR A 172 10.43 -26.95 3.46
C TYR A 172 11.71 -27.69 3.05
N ARG A 173 11.76 -29.03 3.19
CA ARG A 173 12.91 -29.83 2.73
C ARG A 173 13.11 -29.81 1.21
N SER A 174 12.11 -29.42 0.42
CA SER A 174 12.25 -29.24 -1.04
C SER A 174 12.96 -27.94 -1.45
N ILE A 175 13.10 -26.97 -0.54
CA ILE A 175 13.70 -25.66 -0.83
C ILE A 175 15.21 -25.81 -1.14
N ARG A 176 15.67 -25.12 -2.18
CA ARG A 176 17.08 -25.13 -2.61
C ARG A 176 18.02 -24.71 -1.47
N GLY A 177 18.84 -25.63 -1.00
CA GLY A 177 19.81 -25.39 0.08
C GLY A 177 19.32 -25.82 1.47
N ALA A 178 18.07 -26.26 1.61
CA ALA A 178 17.51 -26.71 2.89
C ALA A 178 18.35 -27.81 3.54
N ALA A 179 18.76 -28.82 2.76
CA ALA A 179 19.54 -29.98 3.24
C ALA A 179 20.91 -29.66 3.89
N LYS A 180 21.38 -28.40 3.83
CA LYS A 180 22.59 -27.93 4.54
C LYS A 180 22.29 -26.90 5.63
N ASN A 181 21.31 -26.03 5.40
CA ASN A 181 21.13 -24.79 6.16
C ASN A 181 19.72 -24.64 6.78
N LEU A 182 18.83 -25.63 6.69
CA LEU A 182 17.46 -25.56 7.21
C LEU A 182 17.12 -26.79 8.07
N SER A 183 16.66 -26.56 9.31
CA SER A 183 15.94 -27.57 10.11
C SER A 183 14.44 -27.32 10.11
N VAL A 184 13.64 -28.39 10.25
CA VAL A 184 12.20 -28.32 10.53
C VAL A 184 11.95 -29.11 11.80
N GLU A 185 11.26 -28.50 12.75
CA GLU A 185 11.04 -29.01 14.11
C GLU A 185 9.60 -28.72 14.52
N LYS A 186 9.00 -29.57 15.36
CA LYS A 186 7.68 -29.30 15.93
C LYS A 186 7.78 -28.14 16.93
N LEU A 187 6.83 -27.22 16.91
CA LEU A 187 6.67 -26.23 17.96
C LEU A 187 6.11 -26.90 19.22
N LEU A 188 7.00 -27.23 20.15
CA LEU A 188 6.67 -27.84 21.44
C LEU A 188 7.27 -26.98 22.56
N LEU A 189 6.42 -26.56 23.50
CA LEU A 189 6.81 -25.80 24.69
C LEU A 189 7.26 -26.77 25.79
N GLY A 190 8.42 -26.49 26.41
CA GLY A 190 8.86 -27.17 27.62
C GLY A 190 8.44 -26.41 28.88
N ASP A 191 8.58 -27.04 30.05
CA ASP A 191 8.28 -26.42 31.35
C ASP A 191 9.09 -25.12 31.56
N ALA A 192 10.33 -25.04 31.07
CA ALA A 192 11.16 -23.82 31.06
C ALA A 192 10.59 -22.67 30.20
N ASP A 193 9.77 -22.97 29.19
CA ASP A 193 9.07 -21.97 28.39
C ASP A 193 7.80 -21.47 29.07
N LEU A 194 7.25 -22.21 30.04
CA LEU A 194 5.98 -21.91 30.67
C LEU A 194 6.14 -21.09 31.97
N ASN A 195 5.11 -20.32 32.29
CA ASN A 195 4.97 -19.60 33.55
C ASN A 195 3.51 -19.16 33.73
N VAL A 196 3.16 -18.67 34.92
CA VAL A 196 1.82 -18.21 35.29
C VAL A 196 1.21 -17.21 34.30
N SER A 197 1.99 -16.31 33.68
CA SER A 197 1.47 -15.36 32.70
C SER A 197 1.16 -16.02 31.35
N ARG A 198 2.03 -16.92 30.87
CA ARG A 198 1.83 -17.70 29.64
C ARG A 198 0.68 -18.70 29.79
N MET A 199 0.64 -19.41 30.92
CA MET A 199 -0.43 -20.37 31.22
C MET A 199 -1.80 -19.69 31.31
N LYS A 200 -1.88 -18.49 31.93
CA LYS A 200 -3.12 -17.69 31.89
C LYS A 200 -3.57 -17.40 30.47
N ARG A 201 -2.65 -16.99 29.57
CA ARG A 201 -2.97 -16.68 28.17
C ARG A 201 -3.54 -17.91 27.46
N LEU A 202 -2.86 -19.06 27.57
CA LEU A 202 -3.27 -20.32 26.95
C LEU A 202 -4.64 -20.85 27.42
N MET A 203 -5.06 -20.53 28.64
CA MET A 203 -6.38 -20.94 29.18
C MET A 203 -7.52 -19.94 28.93
N THR A 204 -7.21 -18.72 28.47
CA THR A 204 -8.22 -17.67 28.27
C THR A 204 -9.13 -18.02 27.08
N PHE A 205 -10.43 -17.82 27.23
CA PHE A 205 -11.42 -18.12 26.19
C PHE A 205 -11.56 -16.97 25.17
N SER A 206 -12.17 -17.28 24.02
CA SER A 206 -12.32 -16.41 22.85
C SER A 206 -13.45 -15.37 22.98
N ASP A 207 -13.57 -14.52 21.96
CA ASP A 207 -13.97 -13.10 22.08
C ASP A 207 -15.47 -12.80 22.23
N GLU A 208 -16.34 -13.80 22.08
CA GLU A 208 -17.77 -13.58 21.85
C GLU A 208 -18.60 -13.54 23.15
N GLU A 209 -18.06 -14.03 24.28
CA GLU A 209 -18.74 -14.01 25.57
C GLU A 209 -18.21 -12.90 26.49
N GLN A 210 -19.09 -11.98 26.90
CA GLN A 210 -18.76 -10.90 27.86
C GLN A 210 -18.48 -11.40 29.29
N ASN A 211 -18.72 -12.70 29.56
CA ASN A 211 -18.56 -13.30 30.88
C ASN A 211 -17.29 -14.17 30.93
N VAL A 212 -16.42 -13.92 31.91
CA VAL A 212 -15.27 -14.79 32.17
C VAL A 212 -15.78 -16.17 32.63
N PRO A 213 -15.41 -17.29 31.96
CA PRO A 213 -15.88 -18.62 32.35
C PRO A 213 -15.50 -18.99 33.78
N LEU A 214 -16.42 -19.61 34.52
CA LEU A 214 -16.25 -19.91 35.95
C LEU A 214 -15.03 -20.80 36.28
N TYR A 215 -14.48 -21.54 35.31
CA TYR A 215 -13.23 -22.29 35.52
C TYR A 215 -12.00 -21.36 35.64
N MET A 216 -12.01 -20.18 35.01
CA MET A 216 -10.88 -19.25 35.01
C MET A 216 -10.67 -18.57 36.37
N GLU A 217 -11.73 -18.34 37.16
CA GLU A 217 -11.58 -17.81 38.52
C GLU A 217 -10.80 -18.78 39.41
N VAL A 218 -11.20 -20.06 39.40
CA VAL A 218 -10.53 -21.15 40.12
C VAL A 218 -9.08 -21.34 39.64
N MET A 219 -8.84 -21.27 38.33
CA MET A 219 -7.49 -21.43 37.78
C MET A 219 -6.59 -20.22 38.06
N MET A 220 -7.14 -19.01 38.12
CA MET A 220 -6.41 -17.81 38.57
C MET A 220 -6.02 -17.88 40.05
N GLU A 221 -6.82 -18.55 40.89
CA GLU A 221 -6.48 -18.81 42.30
C GLU A 221 -5.26 -19.74 42.43
N GLU A 222 -5.25 -20.88 41.74
CA GLU A 222 -4.12 -21.82 41.78
C GLU A 222 -2.86 -21.26 41.11
N LEU A 223 -2.98 -20.58 39.97
CA LEU A 223 -1.84 -19.89 39.34
C LEU A 223 -1.23 -18.81 40.27
N ARG A 224 -2.05 -18.11 41.08
CA ARG A 224 -1.54 -17.18 42.10
C ARG A 224 -0.80 -17.92 43.21
N LYS A 225 -1.28 -19.08 43.68
CA LYS A 225 -0.58 -19.91 44.68
C LYS A 225 0.76 -20.42 44.16
N MET A 226 0.81 -20.89 42.91
CA MET A 226 2.06 -21.29 42.26
C MET A 226 3.05 -20.12 42.18
N ALA A 227 2.60 -18.93 41.77
CA ALA A 227 3.45 -17.72 41.76
C ALA A 227 4.00 -17.36 43.16
N MET A 228 3.20 -17.53 44.21
CA MET A 228 3.62 -17.27 45.60
C MET A 228 4.61 -18.31 46.16
N SER A 229 4.72 -19.50 45.56
CA SER A 229 5.65 -20.54 46.00
C SER A 229 7.13 -20.24 45.74
N GLN A 230 7.41 -19.29 44.85
CA GLN A 230 8.74 -18.97 44.31
C GLN A 230 9.48 -20.13 43.60
N ARG A 231 8.82 -21.26 43.35
CA ARG A 231 9.37 -22.37 42.56
C ARG A 231 9.24 -22.09 41.05
N PRO A 232 10.08 -22.69 40.20
CA PRO A 232 9.82 -22.78 38.76
C PRO A 232 8.44 -23.39 38.50
N PHE A 233 7.74 -22.90 37.49
CA PHE A 233 6.47 -23.49 37.07
C PHE A 233 6.73 -24.86 36.43
N THR A 234 5.94 -25.86 36.79
CA THR A 234 5.90 -27.15 36.08
C THR A 234 4.47 -27.50 35.69
N VAL A 235 4.32 -28.23 34.58
CA VAL A 235 3.02 -28.74 34.11
C VAL A 235 2.48 -29.80 35.08
N ALA A 236 3.35 -30.62 35.66
CA ALA A 236 3.00 -31.65 36.63
C ALA A 236 2.31 -31.06 37.86
N GLU A 237 2.90 -30.05 38.52
CA GLU A 237 2.28 -29.40 39.70
C GLU A 237 0.95 -28.73 39.32
N PHE A 238 0.83 -28.21 38.10
CA PHE A 238 -0.41 -27.60 37.63
C PHE A 238 -1.56 -28.63 37.46
N GLU A 239 -1.32 -29.77 36.82
CA GLU A 239 -2.33 -30.83 36.68
C GLU A 239 -2.67 -31.49 38.03
N GLU A 240 -1.70 -31.68 38.94
CA GLU A 240 -1.97 -32.13 40.32
C GLU A 240 -2.93 -31.18 41.06
N ARG A 241 -2.69 -29.87 41.00
CA ARG A 241 -3.55 -28.84 41.59
C ARG A 241 -4.95 -28.81 40.97
N LYS A 242 -5.04 -28.99 39.65
CA LYS A 242 -6.32 -29.08 38.92
C LYS A 242 -7.15 -30.29 39.38
N VAL A 243 -6.52 -31.46 39.52
CA VAL A 243 -7.18 -32.67 40.04
C VAL A 243 -7.66 -32.45 41.48
N ALA A 244 -6.81 -31.87 42.34
CA ALA A 244 -7.13 -31.61 43.74
C ALA A 244 -8.29 -30.61 43.95
N LYS A 245 -8.60 -29.74 42.97
CA LYS A 245 -9.67 -28.73 43.06
C LYS A 245 -11.09 -29.24 42.79
N GLY A 246 -11.26 -30.38 42.11
CA GLY A 246 -12.58 -31.01 41.89
C GLY A 246 -13.59 -30.15 41.11
N PHE A 247 -13.31 -29.86 39.83
CA PHE A 247 -14.21 -29.09 38.96
C PHE A 247 -15.57 -29.80 38.71
N LYS A 248 -16.66 -29.04 38.59
CA LYS A 248 -17.96 -29.57 38.13
C LYS A 248 -17.86 -29.95 36.65
N GLU A 249 -18.61 -30.96 36.19
CA GLU A 249 -18.50 -31.53 34.83
C GLU A 249 -18.50 -30.49 33.70
N GLY A 250 -19.43 -29.53 33.72
CA GLY A 250 -19.48 -28.45 32.71
C GLY A 250 -18.27 -27.51 32.73
N GLN A 251 -17.68 -27.26 33.90
CA GLN A 251 -16.43 -26.49 34.03
C GLN A 251 -15.23 -27.32 33.57
N ALA A 252 -15.20 -28.62 33.91
CA ALA A 252 -14.14 -29.55 33.54
C ALA A 252 -14.09 -29.75 32.02
N SER A 253 -15.24 -29.84 31.34
CA SER A 253 -15.33 -29.98 29.88
C SER A 253 -14.67 -28.80 29.15
N MET A 254 -15.08 -27.56 29.47
CA MET A 254 -14.50 -26.35 28.86
C MET A 254 -12.99 -26.20 29.15
N LEU A 255 -12.57 -26.51 30.39
CA LEU A 255 -11.17 -26.46 30.78
C LEU A 255 -10.34 -27.53 30.05
N ASN A 256 -10.84 -28.77 29.93
CA ASN A 256 -10.15 -29.84 29.23
C ASN A 256 -9.97 -29.51 27.74
N MET A 257 -11.00 -28.99 27.04
CA MET A 257 -10.85 -28.56 25.64
C MET A 257 -9.69 -27.57 25.42
N ARG A 258 -9.46 -26.64 26.36
CA ARG A 258 -8.31 -25.71 26.30
C ARG A 258 -6.99 -26.37 26.71
N LEU A 259 -7.00 -27.31 27.67
CA LEU A 259 -5.81 -28.05 28.08
C LEU A 259 -5.38 -29.14 27.07
N ASP A 260 -6.28 -29.65 26.24
CA ASP A 260 -5.96 -30.63 25.21
C ASP A 260 -5.34 -29.93 23.99
N LEU A 261 -5.83 -28.73 23.64
CA LEU A 261 -5.14 -27.80 22.73
C LEU A 261 -3.78 -27.34 23.26
N LEU A 262 -3.65 -27.10 24.56
CA LEU A 262 -2.34 -26.83 25.19
C LEU A 262 -1.40 -28.02 25.01
N LYS A 263 -1.86 -29.24 25.32
CA LYS A 263 -1.06 -30.48 25.27
C LYS A 263 -0.54 -30.82 23.88
N SER A 264 -1.29 -30.54 22.81
CA SER A 264 -0.80 -30.78 21.45
C SER A 264 0.45 -29.95 21.11
N PHE A 265 0.68 -28.84 21.81
CA PHE A 265 1.86 -27.97 21.71
C PHE A 265 2.84 -28.07 22.90
N MET A 266 2.75 -29.09 23.76
CA MET A 266 3.72 -29.32 24.84
C MET A 266 4.62 -30.53 24.58
N ASN A 267 5.84 -30.49 25.11
CA ASN A 267 6.74 -31.63 25.10
C ASN A 267 6.34 -32.66 26.18
N GLU A 268 5.89 -33.85 25.75
CA GLU A 268 5.54 -35.00 26.61
C GLU A 268 6.63 -35.38 27.63
N SER A 269 7.91 -35.07 27.35
CA SER A 269 9.01 -35.43 28.25
C SER A 269 9.14 -34.51 29.47
N HIS A 270 8.53 -33.30 29.46
CA HIS A 270 8.60 -32.28 30.54
C HIS A 270 10.01 -31.86 31.03
N THR A 271 11.07 -32.23 30.30
CA THR A 271 12.46 -32.29 30.83
C THR A 271 13.49 -31.46 30.05
N SER A 272 13.06 -30.63 29.09
CA SER A 272 13.96 -29.73 28.38
C SER A 272 14.38 -28.55 29.27
N GLU A 273 15.54 -28.65 29.93
CA GLU A 273 16.19 -27.53 30.64
C GLU A 273 16.49 -26.34 29.71
N GLU A 274 16.64 -26.61 28.40
CA GLU A 274 16.81 -25.60 27.37
C GLU A 274 15.45 -25.21 26.76
N GLY A 275 15.07 -23.93 26.90
CA GLY A 275 13.83 -23.40 26.32
C GLY A 275 13.84 -23.27 24.78
N LEU A 276 12.65 -23.18 24.19
CA LEU A 276 12.35 -23.29 22.76
C LEU A 276 13.19 -22.38 21.84
N PHE A 277 13.63 -21.21 22.29
CA PHE A 277 14.32 -20.22 21.46
C PHE A 277 15.78 -19.98 21.85
N LYS A 278 16.71 -20.74 21.25
CA LYS A 278 18.15 -20.40 21.23
C LYS A 278 18.41 -19.37 20.12
N THR A 279 18.71 -18.12 20.46
CA THR A 279 18.82 -17.03 19.47
C THR A 279 20.27 -16.71 19.12
N GLU A 280 20.77 -17.23 18.00
CA GLU A 280 22.13 -16.95 17.50
C GLU A 280 22.17 -15.71 16.57
N PRO A 281 23.17 -14.81 16.69
CA PRO A 281 23.40 -13.76 15.71
C PRO A 281 23.65 -14.30 14.29
N GLY A 282 22.84 -13.89 13.32
CA GLY A 282 22.93 -14.32 11.91
C GLY A 282 22.07 -15.54 11.55
N THR A 283 21.25 -16.04 12.47
CA THR A 283 20.28 -17.13 12.21
C THR A 283 18.85 -16.62 12.16
N LEU A 284 17.99 -17.31 11.40
CA LEU A 284 16.56 -17.04 11.30
C LEU A 284 15.76 -18.20 11.91
N THR A 285 14.86 -17.91 12.83
CA THR A 285 13.78 -18.84 13.20
C THR A 285 12.49 -18.44 12.49
N ILE A 286 11.83 -19.36 11.80
CA ILE A 286 10.49 -19.15 11.25
C ILE A 286 9.52 -19.90 12.15
N VAL A 287 8.47 -19.23 12.62
CA VAL A 287 7.36 -19.82 13.38
C VAL A 287 6.18 -19.87 12.43
N ASP A 288 5.92 -21.05 11.88
CA ASP A 288 4.95 -21.28 10.82
C ASP A 288 3.80 -22.16 11.33
N LEU A 289 2.68 -21.52 11.65
CA LEU A 289 1.50 -22.19 12.21
C LEU A 289 0.43 -22.47 11.15
N THR A 290 0.80 -22.44 9.86
CA THR A 290 -0.03 -22.85 8.71
C THR A 290 -0.56 -24.27 8.91
N ASP A 291 -1.83 -24.38 9.33
CA ASP A 291 -2.45 -25.64 9.74
C ASP A 291 -3.98 -25.51 9.64
N PRO A 292 -4.68 -26.41 8.90
CA PRO A 292 -6.14 -26.33 8.73
C PRO A 292 -6.94 -26.63 10.02
N PHE A 293 -6.28 -27.05 11.10
CA PHE A 293 -6.92 -27.35 12.39
C PHE A 293 -6.63 -26.29 13.48
N VAL A 294 -5.87 -25.24 13.18
CA VAL A 294 -5.49 -24.19 14.15
C VAL A 294 -6.04 -22.84 13.69
N ASP A 295 -6.83 -22.18 14.54
CA ASP A 295 -7.49 -20.93 14.20
C ASP A 295 -6.60 -19.69 14.43
N ALA A 296 -6.94 -18.57 13.77
CA ALA A 296 -6.20 -17.32 13.87
C ALA A 296 -6.07 -16.74 15.30
N SER A 297 -7.03 -17.04 16.21
CA SER A 297 -6.96 -16.64 17.61
C SER A 297 -5.90 -17.45 18.36
N THR A 298 -5.89 -18.78 18.20
CA THR A 298 -4.84 -19.66 18.74
C THR A 298 -3.46 -19.32 18.18
N VAL A 299 -3.36 -19.03 16.88
CA VAL A 299 -2.13 -18.55 16.22
C VAL A 299 -1.62 -17.27 16.89
N CYS A 300 -2.46 -16.28 17.13
CA CYS A 300 -2.06 -15.05 17.82
C CYS A 300 -1.59 -15.28 19.26
N MET A 301 -2.22 -16.20 20.00
CA MET A 301 -1.78 -16.58 21.35
C MET A 301 -0.40 -17.24 21.33
N LEU A 302 -0.15 -18.18 20.42
CA LEU A 302 1.12 -18.87 20.28
C LEU A 302 2.23 -17.93 19.77
N PHE A 303 1.93 -17.05 18.81
CA PHE A 303 2.87 -16.02 18.35
C PHE A 303 3.25 -15.03 19.45
N ASP A 304 2.32 -14.62 20.33
CA ASP A 304 2.65 -13.74 21.45
C ASP A 304 3.58 -14.40 22.48
N ILE A 305 3.36 -15.69 22.76
CA ILE A 305 4.23 -16.50 23.63
C ILE A 305 5.62 -16.64 23.01
N CYS A 306 5.70 -16.94 21.71
CA CYS A 306 6.96 -17.03 20.96
C CYS A 306 7.70 -15.69 20.92
N LEU A 307 6.99 -14.59 20.66
CA LEU A 307 7.53 -13.22 20.71
C LEU A 307 8.11 -12.92 22.10
N ALA A 308 7.41 -13.30 23.17
CA ALA A 308 7.89 -13.12 24.55
C ALA A 308 9.14 -13.96 24.86
N LEU A 309 9.20 -15.21 24.41
CA LEU A 309 10.37 -16.10 24.55
C LEU A 309 11.59 -15.58 23.77
N PHE A 310 11.41 -15.29 22.48
CA PHE A 310 12.47 -14.78 21.60
C PHE A 310 13.05 -13.45 22.10
N LYS A 311 12.23 -12.59 22.71
CA LYS A 311 12.67 -11.34 23.35
C LYS A 311 13.41 -11.53 24.68
N GLN A 312 13.17 -12.61 25.41
CA GLN A 312 13.88 -12.91 26.66
C GLN A 312 15.32 -13.36 26.39
N ASN A 313 15.53 -14.23 25.39
CA ASN A 313 16.83 -14.82 25.10
C ASN A 313 17.75 -13.94 24.22
N ARG A 314 17.31 -12.69 23.94
CA ARG A 314 17.93 -11.72 23.01
C ARG A 314 19.47 -11.65 23.11
N PRO A 315 20.21 -11.76 21.98
CA PRO A 315 21.65 -11.56 21.94
C PRO A 315 22.02 -10.07 22.02
N SER A 316 23.25 -9.77 22.42
CA SER A 316 23.76 -8.39 22.58
C SER A 316 23.77 -7.55 21.29
N SER A 317 23.78 -8.19 20.11
CA SER A 317 23.67 -7.49 18.82
C SER A 317 22.25 -7.01 18.47
N GLY A 318 21.22 -7.54 19.13
CA GLY A 318 19.81 -7.19 18.91
C GLY A 318 19.03 -8.20 18.05
N LEU A 319 17.81 -7.81 17.68
CA LEU A 319 16.81 -8.65 17.01
C LEU A 319 16.29 -8.03 15.72
N VAL A 320 15.85 -8.86 14.78
CA VAL A 320 14.84 -8.53 13.76
C VAL A 320 13.63 -9.46 13.91
N ILE A 321 12.43 -8.88 13.82
CA ILE A 321 11.14 -9.57 13.98
C ILE A 321 10.33 -9.30 12.72
N GLY A 322 10.10 -10.32 11.90
CA GLY A 322 9.23 -10.28 10.74
C GLY A 322 7.84 -10.81 11.04
N LEU A 323 6.82 -10.18 10.48
CA LEU A 323 5.47 -10.72 10.33
C LEU A 323 5.23 -10.84 8.83
N ASP A 324 5.05 -12.07 8.33
CA ASP A 324 4.66 -12.30 6.93
C ASP A 324 3.13 -12.46 6.84
N GLU A 325 2.57 -12.00 5.72
CA GLU A 325 1.14 -11.90 5.41
C GLU A 325 0.19 -11.58 6.58
N ALA A 326 0.55 -10.60 7.42
CA ALA A 326 -0.03 -10.34 8.74
C ALA A 326 -1.56 -10.20 8.81
N HIS A 327 -2.23 -9.73 7.75
CA HIS A 327 -3.70 -9.72 7.64
C HIS A 327 -4.38 -11.08 7.90
N ARG A 328 -3.71 -12.22 7.62
CA ARG A 328 -4.25 -13.57 7.84
C ARG A 328 -4.58 -13.86 9.31
N TYR A 329 -3.90 -13.21 10.25
CA TYR A 329 -4.07 -13.46 11.70
C TYR A 329 -4.28 -12.19 12.55
N LEU A 330 -3.78 -11.01 12.15
CA LEU A 330 -4.05 -9.73 12.84
C LEU A 330 -5.46 -9.18 12.54
N ASN A 331 -6.46 -10.01 12.81
CA ASN A 331 -7.89 -9.69 12.71
C ASN A 331 -8.37 -8.92 13.96
N LYS A 332 -9.69 -8.87 14.18
CA LYS A 332 -10.32 -8.11 15.28
C LYS A 332 -10.55 -8.91 16.58
N SER A 333 -9.94 -10.09 16.72
CA SER A 333 -9.97 -10.88 17.97
C SER A 333 -9.21 -10.19 19.12
N THR A 334 -9.55 -10.51 20.37
CA THR A 334 -8.81 -10.08 21.57
C THR A 334 -7.43 -10.73 21.62
N ALA A 335 -7.28 -11.93 21.05
CA ALA A 335 -5.96 -12.56 20.87
C ALA A 335 -5.08 -11.75 19.90
N ALA A 336 -5.63 -11.31 18.76
CA ALA A 336 -4.94 -10.41 17.84
C ALA A 336 -4.69 -9.02 18.44
N ASP A 337 -5.60 -8.48 19.25
CA ASP A 337 -5.35 -7.23 19.99
C ASP A 337 -4.20 -7.40 20.99
N ALA A 338 -4.22 -8.45 21.80
CA ALA A 338 -3.18 -8.73 22.80
C ALA A 338 -1.80 -8.91 22.14
N PHE A 339 -1.71 -9.63 21.02
CA PHE A 339 -0.48 -9.76 20.25
C PHE A 339 -0.07 -8.41 19.62
N THR A 340 -1.03 -7.64 19.08
CA THR A 340 -0.80 -6.28 18.58
C THR A 340 -0.26 -5.35 19.67
N GLN A 341 -0.76 -5.41 20.90
CA GLN A 341 -0.27 -4.62 22.04
C GLN A 341 1.16 -5.02 22.44
N SER A 342 1.50 -6.31 22.40
CA SER A 342 2.88 -6.78 22.57
C SER A 342 3.81 -6.28 21.46
N LEU A 343 3.35 -6.21 20.21
CA LEU A 343 4.10 -5.66 19.07
C LEU A 343 4.27 -4.14 19.21
N VAL A 344 3.21 -3.38 19.52
CA VAL A 344 3.23 -1.95 19.85
C VAL A 344 4.23 -1.64 20.97
N SER A 345 4.20 -2.43 22.06
CA SER A 345 5.14 -2.34 23.17
C SER A 345 6.59 -2.60 22.72
N THR A 346 6.79 -3.59 21.85
CA THR A 346 8.10 -3.93 21.27
C THR A 346 8.66 -2.81 20.40
N ILE A 347 7.82 -2.19 19.55
CA ILE A 347 8.19 -1.06 18.69
C ILE A 347 8.50 0.19 19.54
N ARG A 348 7.68 0.50 20.55
CA ARG A 348 7.95 1.62 21.49
C ARG A 348 9.28 1.45 22.23
N MET A 349 9.63 0.21 22.60
CA MET A 349 10.89 -0.12 23.28
C MET A 349 12.07 -0.41 22.31
N GLN A 350 11.90 -0.26 20.98
CA GLN A 350 12.84 -0.83 19.99
C GLN A 350 14.27 -0.29 20.12
N ARG A 351 14.44 0.98 20.51
CA ARG A 351 15.76 1.60 20.73
C ARG A 351 16.49 0.99 21.94
N HIS A 352 15.81 0.85 23.08
CA HIS A 352 16.35 0.21 24.28
C HIS A 352 16.67 -1.27 24.05
N ASN A 353 15.82 -1.95 23.27
CA ASN A 353 15.92 -3.39 23.05
C ASN A 353 16.69 -3.79 21.78
N ALA A 354 17.37 -2.85 21.11
CA ALA A 354 18.07 -3.08 19.84
C ALA A 354 17.24 -3.94 18.85
N THR A 355 15.94 -3.69 18.75
CA THR A 355 15.00 -4.50 17.97
C THR A 355 14.67 -3.80 16.65
N ARG A 356 14.49 -4.57 15.57
CA ARG A 356 13.83 -4.14 14.35
C ARG A 356 12.53 -4.93 14.19
N VAL A 357 11.47 -4.30 13.70
CA VAL A 357 10.18 -4.95 13.45
C VAL A 357 9.77 -4.66 12.01
N ILE A 358 9.46 -5.70 11.24
CA ILE A 358 9.05 -5.62 9.83
C ILE A 358 7.67 -6.28 9.72
N ILE A 359 6.67 -5.57 9.22
CA ILE A 359 5.30 -6.06 9.09
C ILE A 359 4.93 -6.06 7.62
N ALA A 360 4.78 -7.25 7.02
CA ALA A 360 4.28 -7.44 5.67
C ALA A 360 2.80 -7.83 5.69
N THR A 361 1.99 -7.22 4.83
CA THR A 361 0.55 -7.49 4.74
C THR A 361 0.01 -7.17 3.34
N GLN A 362 -1.00 -7.90 2.84
CA GLN A 362 -1.73 -7.45 1.65
C GLN A 362 -2.64 -6.28 1.98
N GLU A 363 -3.52 -6.47 2.97
CA GLU A 363 -4.41 -5.43 3.44
C GLU A 363 -3.68 -4.49 4.42
N PRO A 364 -3.58 -3.18 4.14
CA PRO A 364 -2.99 -2.23 5.06
C PRO A 364 -3.95 -1.77 6.16
N THR A 365 -5.19 -2.25 6.17
CA THR A 365 -6.22 -2.01 7.20
C THR A 365 -6.00 -2.80 8.50
N ILE A 366 -4.77 -3.29 8.73
CA ILE A 366 -4.31 -3.78 10.04
C ILE A 366 -4.29 -2.62 11.06
N SER A 367 -4.11 -2.95 12.35
CA SER A 367 -4.23 -1.97 13.44
C SER A 367 -3.38 -0.70 13.24
N GLU A 368 -4.07 0.44 13.14
CA GLU A 368 -3.55 1.82 13.03
C GLU A 368 -2.38 2.10 13.99
N ARG A 369 -2.48 1.58 15.22
CA ARG A 369 -1.44 1.66 16.27
C ARG A 369 -0.07 1.12 15.85
N LEU A 370 -0.02 0.18 14.92
CA LEU A 370 1.23 -0.34 14.33
C LEU A 370 1.75 0.58 13.23
N LEU A 371 0.84 1.08 12.38
CA LEU A 371 1.15 1.97 11.25
C LEU A 371 1.73 3.31 11.72
N ASP A 372 1.11 3.93 12.73
CA ASP A 372 1.57 5.20 13.33
C ASP A 372 3.00 5.13 13.89
N LEU A 373 3.39 3.94 14.36
CA LEU A 373 4.69 3.67 14.98
C LEU A 373 5.74 3.19 13.97
N CYS A 374 5.42 3.07 12.68
CA CYS A 374 6.39 2.69 11.65
C CYS A 374 7.28 3.88 11.23
N SER A 375 8.59 3.62 11.18
CA SER A 375 9.64 4.58 10.82
C SER A 375 10.02 4.56 9.33
N ILE A 376 9.74 3.44 8.66
CA ILE A 376 9.81 3.28 7.20
C ILE A 376 8.46 2.69 6.77
N SER A 377 7.91 3.18 5.66
CA SER A 377 6.82 2.50 4.95
C SER A 377 7.26 2.25 3.51
N ILE A 378 7.32 0.99 3.10
CA ILE A 378 7.62 0.58 1.72
C ILE A 378 6.31 0.11 1.09
N VAL A 379 5.87 0.83 0.07
CA VAL A 379 4.67 0.50 -0.68
C VAL A 379 5.06 -0.22 -1.96
N HIS A 380 4.46 -1.39 -2.15
CA HIS A 380 4.46 -2.18 -3.37
C HIS A 380 3.17 -1.94 -4.16
N HIS A 381 3.11 -2.45 -5.39
CA HIS A 381 1.93 -2.39 -6.26
C HIS A 381 0.64 -2.76 -5.51
N PHE A 382 -0.37 -1.87 -5.55
CA PHE A 382 -1.75 -2.23 -5.29
C PHE A 382 -2.72 -1.30 -6.03
N ASN A 383 -3.94 -1.80 -6.29
CA ASN A 383 -4.97 -1.13 -7.09
C ASN A 383 -6.18 -0.63 -6.26
N SER A 384 -6.25 -0.94 -4.96
CA SER A 384 -7.36 -0.56 -4.06
C SER A 384 -7.25 0.90 -3.58
N PRO A 385 -8.21 1.79 -3.90
CA PRO A 385 -8.21 3.16 -3.37
C PRO A 385 -8.44 3.20 -1.85
N ALA A 386 -9.21 2.25 -1.31
CA ALA A 386 -9.45 2.14 0.13
C ALA A 386 -8.15 1.81 0.89
N TRP A 387 -7.29 0.96 0.32
CA TRP A 387 -5.96 0.68 0.86
C TRP A 387 -5.05 1.90 0.81
N TYR A 388 -5.17 2.76 -0.22
CA TYR A 388 -4.45 4.03 -0.26
C TYR A 388 -4.91 4.99 0.82
N THR A 389 -6.23 5.19 0.98
CA THR A 389 -6.79 6.02 2.06
C THR A 389 -6.32 5.53 3.43
N ALA A 390 -6.34 4.23 3.68
CA ALA A 390 -5.88 3.63 4.94
C ALA A 390 -4.41 3.94 5.26
N ILE A 391 -3.50 3.95 4.28
CA ILE A 391 -2.08 4.31 4.53
C ILE A 391 -1.81 5.80 4.53
N LYS A 392 -2.61 6.61 3.81
CA LYS A 392 -2.35 8.04 3.57
C LYS A 392 -2.13 8.81 4.88
N ASP A 393 -2.96 8.55 5.89
CA ASP A 393 -2.99 9.33 7.12
C ASP A 393 -1.89 8.90 8.12
N HIS A 394 -1.46 7.62 8.09
CA HIS A 394 -0.35 7.09 8.92
C HIS A 394 1.04 7.29 8.30
N LEU A 395 1.10 7.47 6.96
CA LEU A 395 2.30 7.88 6.24
C LEU A 395 2.67 9.32 6.66
N GLY A 396 3.42 9.46 7.77
CA GLY A 396 3.93 10.73 8.30
C GLY A 396 4.98 11.46 7.43
N GLY A 397 4.96 11.20 6.12
CA GLY A 397 5.51 12.03 5.05
C GLY A 397 4.45 12.35 3.99
N ALA A 398 3.50 11.44 3.73
CA ALA A 398 2.36 11.70 2.83
C ALA A 398 1.46 12.82 3.34
N SER A 399 1.12 12.90 4.63
CA SER A 399 0.31 14.04 5.14
C SER A 399 0.96 15.43 4.96
N ALA A 400 2.28 15.48 4.72
CA ALA A 400 3.03 16.70 4.37
C ALA A 400 3.35 16.84 2.86
N LEU A 401 3.39 15.73 2.12
CA LEU A 401 3.52 15.67 0.65
C LEU A 401 2.16 15.67 -0.08
N THR A 402 1.06 15.58 0.67
CA THR A 402 -0.33 15.54 0.21
C THR A 402 -1.18 16.46 1.09
N THR A 403 -0.83 17.74 1.06
CA THR A 403 -1.61 18.82 1.68
C THR A 403 -2.94 19.06 0.97
N SER A 404 -3.05 18.59 -0.27
CA SER A 404 -4.23 18.60 -1.15
C SER A 404 -4.73 17.19 -1.47
N VAL A 405 -5.91 17.12 -2.11
CA VAL A 405 -6.48 15.86 -2.61
C VAL A 405 -5.70 15.35 -3.83
N ASP A 406 -5.31 16.24 -4.74
CA ASP A 406 -4.60 15.91 -5.99
C ASP A 406 -3.23 15.28 -5.76
N GLU A 407 -2.45 15.81 -4.82
CA GLU A 407 -1.16 15.22 -4.42
C GLU A 407 -1.35 13.77 -3.91
N GLY A 408 -2.45 13.51 -3.18
CA GLY A 408 -2.80 12.16 -2.75
C GLY A 408 -3.15 11.24 -3.93
N LYS A 409 -3.91 11.74 -4.91
CA LYS A 409 -4.28 10.97 -6.10
C LYS A 409 -3.07 10.68 -7.00
N LYS A 410 -2.12 11.63 -7.14
CA LYS A 410 -0.82 11.43 -7.81
C LYS A 410 0.07 10.40 -7.10
N MET A 411 0.07 10.39 -5.77
CA MET A 411 0.81 9.40 -4.98
C MET A 411 0.21 8.00 -5.14
N PHE A 412 -1.11 7.87 -5.14
CA PHE A 412 -1.81 6.62 -5.44
C PHE A 412 -1.55 6.14 -6.88
N GLU A 413 -1.62 7.02 -7.88
CA GLU A 413 -1.29 6.71 -9.28
C GLU A 413 0.10 6.05 -9.38
N THR A 414 1.14 6.63 -8.77
CA THR A 414 2.47 5.98 -8.80
C THR A 414 2.62 4.71 -7.97
N ILE A 415 1.66 4.37 -7.10
CA ILE A 415 1.62 3.08 -6.38
C ILE A 415 1.01 2.00 -7.29
N VAL A 416 -0.01 2.36 -8.07
CA VAL A 416 -0.59 1.49 -9.11
C VAL A 416 0.44 1.19 -10.21
N ASP A 417 1.27 2.16 -10.59
CA ASP A 417 2.27 2.00 -11.66
C ASP A 417 3.57 1.28 -11.24
N LEU A 418 3.65 0.75 -10.00
CA LEU A 418 4.82 -0.01 -9.56
C LEU A 418 4.89 -1.37 -10.28
N ARG A 419 5.91 -1.54 -11.14
CA ARG A 419 6.31 -2.86 -11.62
C ARG A 419 6.70 -3.75 -10.43
N VAL A 420 6.48 -5.06 -10.54
CA VAL A 420 6.74 -6.10 -9.51
C VAL A 420 8.16 -6.09 -8.88
N VAL A 421 9.11 -5.38 -9.48
CA VAL A 421 10.52 -5.24 -9.00
C VAL A 421 10.92 -3.77 -8.72
N LYS A 422 9.96 -2.85 -8.59
CA LYS A 422 10.15 -1.46 -8.15
C LYS A 422 9.32 -1.19 -6.89
N MET A 423 9.91 -0.46 -5.93
CA MET A 423 9.29 -0.11 -4.65
C MET A 423 9.34 1.40 -4.42
N LYS A 424 8.33 1.98 -3.76
CA LYS A 424 8.41 3.35 -3.20
C LYS A 424 8.57 3.27 -1.68
N ALA A 425 9.71 3.73 -1.18
CA ALA A 425 9.95 3.90 0.25
C ALA A 425 9.63 5.34 0.67
N PHE A 426 8.71 5.50 1.61
CA PHE A 426 8.35 6.78 2.21
C PHE A 426 9.08 6.94 3.55
N LEU A 427 9.75 8.08 3.74
CA LEU A 427 10.54 8.40 4.93
C LEU A 427 9.96 9.65 5.62
N ARG A 428 9.88 9.64 6.96
CA ARG A 428 9.53 10.84 7.74
C ARG A 428 10.74 11.78 7.81
N LEU A 429 10.93 12.60 6.77
CA LEU A 429 12.00 13.60 6.68
C LEU A 429 11.52 15.01 7.03
N LEU A 430 12.40 15.78 7.67
CA LEU A 430 12.19 17.19 8.01
C LEU A 430 12.74 18.08 6.87
N PRO A 431 12.05 19.15 6.46
CA PRO A 431 12.28 19.76 5.14
C PRO A 431 13.39 20.82 5.10
N TRP A 432 14.20 20.84 4.01
CA TRP A 432 14.88 22.07 3.53
C TRP A 432 15.30 22.04 2.04
N LEU A 433 14.93 23.11 1.32
CA LEU A 433 15.51 23.74 0.10
C LEU A 433 15.78 22.98 -1.24
N ALA A 434 14.82 23.09 -2.17
CA ALA A 434 14.79 24.02 -3.34
C ALA A 434 15.65 23.88 -4.66
N LEU A 435 14.90 23.88 -5.80
CA LEU A 435 14.99 24.74 -7.03
C LEU A 435 15.70 24.34 -8.38
N VAL A 436 14.98 24.64 -9.49
CA VAL A 436 15.34 24.90 -10.93
C VAL A 436 15.47 23.74 -11.97
N ALA A 437 14.56 23.82 -12.99
CA ALA A 437 14.52 23.47 -14.46
C ALA A 437 15.67 22.70 -15.19
N ALA A 438 15.58 22.19 -16.44
CA ALA A 438 14.64 22.22 -17.61
C ALA A 438 14.97 21.01 -18.56
N ASP A 439 14.49 20.71 -19.79
CA ASP A 439 13.46 21.16 -20.78
C ASP A 439 13.27 20.02 -21.84
N ALA A 440 12.16 19.93 -22.61
CA ALA A 440 12.03 19.06 -23.80
C ALA A 440 10.85 19.41 -24.77
N LYS A 441 11.10 19.38 -26.09
CA LYS A 441 10.13 19.73 -27.16
C LYS A 441 9.45 18.51 -27.82
N SER A 442 8.19 18.68 -28.24
CA SER A 442 7.44 17.74 -29.09
C SER A 442 6.42 18.48 -29.98
N ASP A 443 5.91 17.82 -31.02
CA ASP A 443 4.83 18.37 -31.87
C ASP A 443 3.52 18.59 -31.08
N THR A 444 3.22 17.69 -30.12
CA THR A 444 2.12 17.89 -29.16
C THR A 444 2.28 19.20 -28.39
N ASN A 445 3.49 19.53 -27.93
CA ASN A 445 3.73 20.79 -27.21
C ASN A 445 3.40 22.00 -28.10
N ALA A 446 3.73 21.98 -29.39
CA ALA A 446 3.41 23.09 -30.31
C ALA A 446 1.90 23.29 -30.52
N VAL A 447 1.11 22.20 -30.60
CA VAL A 447 -0.36 22.28 -30.63
C VAL A 447 -0.90 22.78 -29.29
N CYS A 448 -0.39 22.26 -28.17
CA CYS A 448 -0.81 22.67 -26.83
C CYS A 448 -0.47 24.13 -26.52
N GLU A 449 0.72 24.62 -26.88
CA GLU A 449 1.11 26.03 -26.75
C GLU A 449 0.20 26.95 -27.58
N TYR A 450 -0.14 26.55 -28.82
CA TYR A 450 -1.06 27.32 -29.66
C TYR A 450 -2.44 27.45 -29.01
N LEU A 451 -3.03 26.34 -28.56
CA LEU A 451 -4.34 26.32 -27.91
C LEU A 451 -4.33 27.04 -26.55
N HIS A 452 -3.26 26.91 -25.77
CA HIS A 452 -3.06 27.64 -24.52
C HIS A 452 -3.06 29.16 -24.73
N ASN A 453 -2.25 29.64 -25.68
CA ASN A 453 -2.10 31.07 -25.94
C ASN A 453 -3.36 31.70 -26.55
N LYS A 454 -4.07 30.96 -27.42
CA LYS A 454 -5.27 31.46 -28.11
C LYS A 454 -6.55 31.34 -27.28
N TYR A 455 -6.68 30.28 -26.48
CA TYR A 455 -7.89 29.95 -25.74
C TYR A 455 -7.63 29.61 -24.25
N PRO A 456 -6.93 30.46 -23.47
CA PRO A 456 -6.45 30.11 -22.12
C PRO A 456 -7.54 29.77 -21.11
N LYS A 457 -8.80 30.21 -21.32
CA LYS A 457 -9.95 29.83 -20.48
C LYS A 457 -10.49 28.42 -20.79
N TYR A 458 -10.31 27.95 -22.01
CA TYR A 458 -10.83 26.70 -22.57
C TYR A 458 -9.73 25.64 -22.68
N PHE A 459 -8.67 25.74 -21.88
CA PHE A 459 -7.48 24.92 -22.03
C PHE A 459 -6.87 24.56 -20.67
N ALA A 460 -6.26 23.38 -20.56
CA ALA A 460 -5.43 23.02 -19.42
C ALA A 460 -4.24 22.13 -19.83
N TRP A 461 -3.06 22.43 -19.30
CA TRP A 461 -1.91 21.54 -19.36
C TRP A 461 -2.06 20.35 -18.41
N ASP A 462 -1.29 19.29 -18.67
CA ASP A 462 -1.17 18.21 -17.69
C ASP A 462 -0.70 18.73 -16.33
N THR A 463 -1.46 18.40 -15.29
CA THR A 463 -1.17 18.73 -13.89
C THR A 463 0.06 17.98 -13.33
N LEU A 464 0.66 17.05 -14.08
CA LEU A 464 1.99 16.47 -13.85
C LEU A 464 3.08 16.96 -14.82
N GLY A 465 2.71 17.68 -15.89
CA GLY A 465 3.65 18.15 -16.93
C GLY A 465 4.41 19.43 -16.54
N PRO A 466 5.45 19.81 -17.32
CA PRO A 466 6.29 20.98 -17.02
C PRO A 466 5.52 22.31 -17.02
N HIS A 467 4.40 22.37 -17.75
CA HIS A 467 3.55 23.56 -17.87
C HIS A 467 2.40 23.62 -16.85
N ALA A 468 2.28 22.66 -15.92
CA ALA A 468 1.17 22.54 -14.96
C ALA A 468 0.81 23.84 -14.21
N LEU A 469 1.81 24.69 -13.93
CA LEU A 469 1.63 25.96 -13.23
C LEU A 469 0.95 27.06 -14.06
N GLN A 470 0.84 26.90 -15.39
CA GLN A 470 0.24 27.90 -16.28
C GLN A 470 -1.30 27.83 -16.30
N THR A 471 -1.91 26.71 -15.89
CA THR A 471 -3.37 26.46 -15.98
C THR A 471 -3.94 25.89 -14.68
N VAL A 472 -3.42 26.30 -13.52
CA VAL A 472 -3.82 25.80 -12.19
C VAL A 472 -5.31 25.97 -11.92
N SER A 473 -5.93 27.03 -12.45
CA SER A 473 -7.38 27.29 -12.39
C SER A 473 -8.25 26.19 -13.03
N ASN A 474 -7.69 25.45 -13.99
CA ASN A 474 -8.37 24.43 -14.77
C ASN A 474 -7.84 23.01 -14.44
N ALA A 475 -7.02 22.89 -13.38
CA ALA A 475 -6.37 21.63 -12.99
C ALA A 475 -7.36 20.53 -12.60
N SER A 476 -8.46 20.87 -11.91
CA SER A 476 -9.54 19.93 -11.60
C SER A 476 -10.22 19.43 -12.88
N THR A 477 -10.63 20.34 -13.76
CA THR A 477 -11.28 19.99 -15.04
C THR A 477 -10.38 19.11 -15.91
N TYR A 478 -9.08 19.41 -15.98
CA TYR A 478 -8.08 18.53 -16.62
C TYR A 478 -8.03 17.14 -15.99
N HIS A 479 -8.02 17.09 -14.67
CA HIS A 479 -7.87 15.86 -13.91
C HIS A 479 -9.12 14.98 -14.01
N ASP A 480 -10.31 15.57 -14.01
CA ASP A 480 -11.58 14.88 -14.16
C ASP A 480 -11.73 14.27 -15.56
N ILE A 481 -11.46 15.02 -16.63
CA ILE A 481 -11.55 14.46 -17.99
C ILE A 481 -10.45 13.42 -18.26
N ASN A 482 -9.31 13.46 -17.57
CA ASN A 482 -8.34 12.36 -17.61
C ASN A 482 -8.67 11.20 -16.64
N SER A 483 -9.57 11.39 -15.66
CA SER A 483 -9.91 10.36 -14.67
C SER A 483 -11.20 9.59 -14.97
N ILE A 484 -12.23 10.26 -15.50
CA ILE A 484 -13.59 9.75 -15.59
C ILE A 484 -13.76 8.96 -16.89
N TYR A 485 -13.44 7.67 -16.84
CA TYR A 485 -13.68 6.71 -17.92
C TYR A 485 -14.41 5.48 -17.39
N TRP A 486 -15.28 4.88 -18.22
CA TRP A 486 -15.97 3.65 -17.86
C TRP A 486 -15.02 2.44 -17.87
N ASN A 487 -14.20 2.29 -18.92
CA ASN A 487 -13.04 1.42 -18.86
C ASN A 487 -11.89 2.17 -18.17
N ALA A 488 -11.54 1.76 -16.96
CA ALA A 488 -10.43 2.32 -16.19
C ALA A 488 -9.07 2.29 -16.92
N GLN A 489 -8.88 1.39 -17.89
CA GLN A 489 -7.66 1.35 -18.71
C GLN A 489 -7.50 2.61 -19.56
N ASN A 490 -8.59 3.29 -19.98
CA ASN A 490 -8.49 4.54 -20.74
C ASN A 490 -7.87 5.69 -19.93
N ARG A 491 -7.95 5.66 -18.58
CA ARG A 491 -7.29 6.63 -17.68
C ARG A 491 -5.76 6.53 -17.69
N LEU A 492 -5.19 5.40 -18.14
CA LEU A 492 -3.73 5.22 -18.23
C LEU A 492 -3.10 6.02 -19.38
N PHE A 493 -3.90 6.40 -20.39
CA PHE A 493 -3.46 7.19 -21.54
C PHE A 493 -3.67 8.68 -21.20
N ARG A 494 -2.67 9.26 -20.54
CA ARG A 494 -2.70 10.62 -20.00
C ARG A 494 -2.28 11.62 -21.06
N ALA A 495 -3.12 12.62 -21.31
CA ALA A 495 -2.81 13.67 -22.28
C ALA A 495 -1.60 14.53 -21.84
N ALA A 496 -1.03 15.30 -22.77
CA ALA A 496 -0.12 16.39 -22.47
C ALA A 496 -0.88 17.70 -22.19
N CYS A 497 -2.02 17.89 -22.85
CA CYS A 497 -2.97 18.97 -22.59
C CYS A 497 -4.41 18.58 -22.97
N ALA A 498 -5.36 19.29 -22.38
CA ALA A 498 -6.78 19.18 -22.66
C ALA A 498 -7.32 20.51 -23.22
N PHE A 499 -8.18 20.41 -24.23
CA PHE A 499 -8.90 21.53 -24.83
C PHE A 499 -10.41 21.33 -24.66
N PHE A 500 -11.11 22.40 -24.31
CA PHE A 500 -12.50 22.40 -23.86
C PHE A 500 -13.37 23.32 -24.72
N PRO A 501 -13.50 23.06 -26.04
CA PRO A 501 -14.16 23.97 -26.98
C PRO A 501 -15.60 24.29 -26.55
N GLY A 502 -15.99 25.56 -26.72
CA GLY A 502 -17.35 26.04 -26.45
C GLY A 502 -18.22 26.24 -27.70
N ASN A 503 -17.68 26.02 -28.91
CA ASN A 503 -18.44 26.04 -30.17
C ASN A 503 -17.70 25.26 -31.29
N ALA A 504 -18.37 25.04 -32.43
CA ALA A 504 -17.79 24.35 -33.59
C ALA A 504 -16.56 25.07 -34.18
N GLU A 505 -16.52 26.41 -34.14
CA GLU A 505 -15.38 27.20 -34.65
C GLU A 505 -14.06 26.84 -33.95
N GLN A 506 -14.12 26.71 -32.62
CA GLN A 506 -12.99 26.31 -31.76
C GLN A 506 -12.54 24.87 -32.03
N VAL A 507 -13.48 23.95 -32.29
CA VAL A 507 -13.16 22.58 -32.74
C VAL A 507 -12.45 22.62 -34.10
N SER A 508 -12.97 23.40 -35.05
CA SER A 508 -12.39 23.62 -36.38
C SER A 508 -10.95 24.13 -36.30
N ASP A 509 -10.68 25.04 -35.37
CA ASP A 509 -9.35 25.64 -35.19
C ASP A 509 -8.34 24.65 -34.57
N ALA A 510 -8.79 23.84 -33.61
CA ALA A 510 -7.98 22.75 -33.05
C ALA A 510 -7.63 21.68 -34.10
N VAL A 511 -8.61 21.27 -34.93
CA VAL A 511 -8.38 20.34 -36.06
C VAL A 511 -7.38 20.95 -37.07
N LYS A 512 -7.56 22.22 -37.45
CA LYS A 512 -6.63 22.95 -38.32
C LYS A 512 -5.23 23.10 -37.73
N GLN A 513 -5.07 23.08 -36.41
CA GLN A 513 -3.75 23.09 -35.76
C GLN A 513 -3.12 21.70 -35.70
N LEU A 514 -3.90 20.65 -35.40
CA LEU A 514 -3.45 19.25 -35.46
C LEU A 514 -2.97 18.86 -36.87
N ASN A 515 -3.66 19.31 -37.92
CA ASN A 515 -3.27 19.08 -39.31
C ASN A 515 -1.91 19.70 -39.72
N LYS A 516 -1.35 20.61 -38.92
CA LYS A 516 0.01 21.17 -39.13
C LYS A 516 1.10 20.38 -38.40
N HIS A 517 0.71 19.53 -37.46
CA HIS A 517 1.58 18.78 -36.55
C HIS A 517 1.17 17.30 -36.56
N PRO A 518 1.39 16.56 -37.66
CA PRO A 518 0.82 15.23 -37.85
C PRO A 518 1.32 14.17 -36.86
N GLU A 519 2.43 14.42 -36.15
CA GLU A 519 2.93 13.57 -35.07
C GLU A 519 2.19 13.81 -33.72
N ALA A 520 1.42 14.90 -33.60
CA ALA A 520 0.63 15.21 -32.42
C ALA A 520 -0.63 14.33 -32.35
N LYS A 521 -0.51 13.19 -31.65
CA LYS A 521 -1.65 12.32 -31.32
C LYS A 521 -2.76 13.11 -30.62
N PHE A 522 -4.01 12.79 -30.92
CA PHE A 522 -5.16 13.38 -30.25
C PHE A 522 -6.26 12.34 -29.99
N ALA A 523 -7.18 12.67 -29.09
CA ALA A 523 -8.40 11.90 -28.86
C ALA A 523 -9.60 12.83 -28.61
N LEU A 524 -10.79 12.38 -29.02
CA LEU A 524 -12.05 13.08 -28.78
C LEU A 524 -12.76 12.50 -27.55
N LYS A 525 -13.25 13.38 -26.67
CA LYS A 525 -13.92 12.98 -25.43
C LYS A 525 -15.30 13.61 -25.26
N SER A 526 -16.31 12.76 -25.47
CA SER A 526 -17.64 12.86 -24.83
C SER A 526 -17.56 12.13 -23.48
N GLY A 527 -18.53 11.30 -23.10
CA GLY A 527 -18.63 10.76 -21.73
C GLY A 527 -17.58 9.72 -21.28
N GLY A 528 -16.51 9.44 -22.04
CA GLY A 528 -15.46 8.48 -21.67
C GLY A 528 -15.91 7.02 -21.57
N HIS A 529 -16.99 6.65 -22.28
CA HIS A 529 -17.60 5.32 -22.21
C HIS A 529 -17.08 4.28 -23.21
N GLN A 530 -16.28 4.70 -24.19
CA GLN A 530 -15.68 3.83 -25.20
C GLN A 530 -14.79 2.77 -24.50
N PRO A 531 -15.10 1.46 -24.60
CA PRO A 531 -14.28 0.42 -23.97
C PRO A 531 -12.89 0.26 -24.60
N ALA A 532 -12.71 0.60 -25.88
CA ALA A 532 -11.42 0.47 -26.56
C ALA A 532 -10.36 1.41 -25.94
N PRO A 533 -9.19 0.91 -25.50
CA PRO A 533 -8.11 1.73 -24.96
C PRO A 533 -7.51 2.67 -26.02
N GLY A 534 -7.35 3.95 -25.70
CA GLY A 534 -6.75 4.95 -26.59
C GLY A 534 -7.68 5.52 -27.67
N PHE A 535 -8.98 5.18 -27.65
CA PHE A 535 -9.97 5.71 -28.61
C PHE A 535 -10.68 6.97 -28.11
N SER A 536 -10.74 7.20 -26.79
CA SER A 536 -11.31 8.42 -26.19
C SER A 536 -10.36 9.09 -25.19
N SER A 537 -9.09 8.65 -25.21
CA SER A 537 -7.97 9.13 -24.39
C SER A 537 -6.68 9.01 -25.22
N THR A 538 -5.63 9.73 -24.85
CA THR A 538 -4.36 9.72 -25.61
C THR A 538 -3.18 9.87 -24.65
N ASP A 539 -2.15 9.05 -24.85
CA ASP A 539 -0.90 9.11 -24.09
C ASP A 539 0.06 10.13 -24.74
N GLY A 540 0.44 11.17 -24.00
CA GLY A 540 1.32 12.25 -24.49
C GLY A 540 0.75 13.08 -25.65
N GLY A 541 -0.58 13.08 -25.84
CA GLY A 541 -1.28 13.77 -26.93
C GLY A 541 -2.24 14.89 -26.47
N VAL A 542 -3.02 15.43 -27.40
CA VAL A 542 -4.06 16.45 -27.13
C VAL A 542 -5.43 15.78 -26.93
N ILE A 543 -6.09 15.99 -25.79
CA ILE A 543 -7.48 15.53 -25.61
C ILE A 543 -8.47 16.68 -25.82
N ILE A 544 -9.38 16.53 -26.78
CA ILE A 544 -10.45 17.50 -27.04
C ILE A 544 -11.70 17.00 -26.31
N SER A 545 -12.07 17.68 -25.22
CA SER A 545 -13.18 17.32 -24.34
C SER A 545 -14.37 18.25 -24.55
N PHE A 546 -15.52 17.69 -24.92
CA PHE A 546 -16.75 18.46 -25.10
C PHE A 546 -17.43 18.80 -23.76
N GLU A 547 -17.13 18.06 -22.69
CA GLU A 547 -17.47 18.49 -21.33
C GLU A 547 -16.34 19.41 -20.77
N PRO A 548 -16.67 20.52 -20.08
CA PRO A 548 -18.01 20.95 -19.67
C PRO A 548 -18.75 21.86 -20.68
N ASN A 549 -18.06 22.50 -21.63
CA ASN A 549 -18.60 23.69 -22.31
C ASN A 549 -19.59 23.41 -23.46
N LEU A 550 -19.70 22.17 -23.92
CA LEU A 550 -20.67 21.71 -24.92
C LEU A 550 -21.50 20.55 -24.35
N ALA A 551 -21.94 20.68 -23.09
CA ALA A 551 -22.66 19.65 -22.34
C ALA A 551 -24.16 19.94 -22.09
N ASP A 552 -24.69 21.05 -22.60
CA ASP A 552 -26.08 21.47 -22.37
C ASP A 552 -27.12 20.66 -23.16
N THR A 553 -28.38 20.77 -22.74
CA THR A 553 -29.56 20.26 -23.46
C THR A 553 -30.64 21.33 -23.47
N VAL A 554 -31.04 21.79 -24.67
CA VAL A 554 -31.96 22.90 -24.87
C VAL A 554 -33.12 22.46 -25.76
N ARG A 555 -34.36 22.77 -25.37
CA ARG A 555 -35.56 22.49 -26.18
C ARG A 555 -35.76 23.59 -27.22
N THR A 556 -36.14 23.23 -28.45
CA THR A 556 -36.48 24.23 -29.48
C THR A 556 -37.74 25.01 -29.12
N GLU A 557 -37.86 26.23 -29.64
CA GLU A 557 -39.03 27.09 -29.39
C GLU A 557 -40.34 26.47 -29.89
N ASP A 558 -40.30 25.74 -31.01
CA ASP A 558 -41.44 24.98 -31.53
C ASP A 558 -41.79 23.74 -30.71
N GLY A 559 -40.95 23.39 -29.73
CA GLY A 559 -41.13 22.29 -28.78
C GLY A 559 -40.98 20.88 -29.34
N LYS A 560 -40.61 20.72 -30.62
CA LYS A 560 -40.50 19.41 -31.26
C LYS A 560 -39.17 18.70 -30.99
N HIS A 561 -38.08 19.45 -30.89
CA HIS A 561 -36.72 18.90 -30.84
C HIS A 561 -35.97 19.33 -29.57
N PHE A 562 -34.88 18.64 -29.29
CA PHE A 562 -33.88 19.04 -28.30
C PHE A 562 -32.51 19.15 -28.98
N ILE A 563 -31.87 20.31 -28.86
CA ILE A 563 -30.47 20.51 -29.21
C ILE A 563 -29.67 19.96 -28.03
N VAL A 564 -28.81 18.97 -28.27
CA VAL A 564 -28.06 18.26 -27.23
C VAL A 564 -26.57 18.35 -27.54
N GLY A 565 -25.79 18.94 -26.63
CA GLY A 565 -24.35 19.10 -26.81
C GLY A 565 -23.60 17.75 -26.79
N PRO A 566 -22.53 17.57 -27.59
CA PRO A 566 -21.79 16.31 -27.65
C PRO A 566 -21.14 15.89 -26.33
N GLY A 567 -20.91 16.83 -25.40
CA GLY A 567 -20.41 16.57 -24.04
C GLY A 567 -21.49 16.20 -23.02
N ALA A 568 -22.78 16.30 -23.36
CA ALA A 568 -23.87 16.07 -22.42
C ALA A 568 -23.88 14.62 -21.90
N ARG A 569 -24.40 14.40 -20.68
CA ARG A 569 -24.68 13.05 -20.14
C ARG A 569 -26.17 12.78 -20.22
N TRP A 570 -26.58 11.56 -20.53
CA TRP A 570 -28.00 11.23 -20.75
C TRP A 570 -28.89 11.51 -19.54
N GLY A 571 -28.37 11.36 -18.31
CA GLY A 571 -29.09 11.71 -17.09
C GLY A 571 -29.47 13.20 -17.02
N ASP A 572 -28.58 14.09 -17.45
CA ASP A 572 -28.81 15.53 -17.45
C ASP A 572 -29.77 15.93 -18.58
N SER A 573 -29.63 15.35 -19.77
CA SER A 573 -30.59 15.51 -20.86
C SER A 573 -32.00 15.09 -20.47
N TYR A 574 -32.17 13.90 -19.85
CA TYR A 574 -33.47 13.47 -19.33
C TYR A 574 -34.00 14.39 -18.23
N ALA A 575 -33.12 14.93 -17.37
CA ALA A 575 -33.49 15.90 -16.36
C ALA A 575 -33.99 17.23 -16.94
N ILE A 576 -33.69 17.53 -18.22
CA ILE A 576 -34.36 18.58 -19.00
C ILE A 576 -35.65 18.07 -19.63
N THR A 577 -35.64 16.99 -20.44
CA THR A 577 -36.82 16.61 -21.24
C THR A 577 -38.05 16.26 -20.39
N GLN A 578 -37.85 15.64 -19.23
CA GLN A 578 -38.93 15.25 -18.31
C GLN A 578 -39.74 16.46 -17.81
N LYS A 579 -39.12 17.66 -17.70
CA LYS A 579 -39.80 18.91 -17.29
C LYS A 579 -40.88 19.34 -18.28
N THR A 580 -40.83 18.84 -19.51
CA THR A 580 -41.79 19.10 -20.58
C THR A 580 -42.66 17.87 -20.93
N ASN A 581 -42.64 16.83 -20.08
CA ASN A 581 -43.30 15.54 -20.32
C ASN A 581 -42.93 14.90 -21.67
N GLN A 582 -41.68 15.09 -22.10
CA GLN A 582 -41.09 14.52 -23.31
C GLN A 582 -39.89 13.65 -22.94
N VAL A 583 -39.56 12.68 -23.80
CA VAL A 583 -38.37 11.83 -23.66
C VAL A 583 -37.68 11.71 -25.01
N VAL A 584 -36.35 11.72 -25.00
CA VAL A 584 -35.52 11.45 -26.18
C VAL A 584 -35.05 9.99 -26.15
N VAL A 585 -34.90 9.37 -27.33
CA VAL A 585 -34.39 7.99 -27.44
C VAL A 585 -32.90 8.00 -27.12
N GLY A 586 -32.54 7.78 -25.85
CA GLY A 586 -31.18 7.96 -25.34
C GLY A 586 -30.60 6.75 -24.59
N GLY A 587 -29.44 6.94 -23.98
CA GLY A 587 -28.71 5.91 -23.23
C GLY A 587 -29.45 5.39 -22.00
N ARG A 588 -29.28 4.08 -21.73
CA ARG A 588 -29.92 3.38 -20.60
C ARG A 588 -29.23 3.57 -19.24
N LEU A 589 -28.02 4.14 -19.23
CA LEU A 589 -27.30 4.53 -18.02
C LEU A 589 -27.05 6.05 -18.05
N SER A 590 -27.38 6.72 -16.95
CA SER A 590 -27.36 8.19 -16.84
C SER A 590 -26.01 8.85 -17.14
N HIS A 591 -24.91 8.17 -16.82
CA HIS A 591 -23.55 8.70 -16.96
C HIS A 591 -22.93 8.49 -18.35
N ILE A 592 -23.62 7.79 -19.27
CA ILE A 592 -23.19 7.69 -20.68
C ILE A 592 -23.25 9.09 -21.32
N GLY A 593 -22.19 9.47 -22.04
CA GLY A 593 -22.16 10.72 -22.81
C GLY A 593 -22.89 10.60 -24.15
N VAL A 594 -23.55 11.67 -24.57
CA VAL A 594 -24.44 11.69 -25.73
C VAL A 594 -23.70 11.45 -27.04
N GLY A 595 -22.71 12.28 -27.37
CA GLY A 595 -22.09 12.30 -28.71
C GLY A 595 -21.63 10.93 -29.20
N GLY A 596 -20.71 10.30 -28.45
CA GLY A 596 -20.16 8.98 -28.81
C GLY A 596 -21.17 7.82 -28.75
N PHE A 597 -22.29 7.98 -28.03
CA PHE A 597 -23.36 6.99 -28.00
C PHE A 597 -24.31 7.13 -29.19
N ALA A 598 -24.58 8.37 -29.63
CA ALA A 598 -25.46 8.65 -30.75
C ALA A 598 -24.83 8.28 -32.10
N VAL A 599 -23.56 8.64 -32.34
CA VAL A 599 -22.89 8.28 -33.62
C VAL A 599 -22.55 6.78 -33.72
N GLY A 600 -22.47 6.10 -32.59
CA GLY A 600 -22.37 4.62 -32.47
C GLY A 600 -23.72 3.90 -32.46
N GLY A 601 -24.79 4.54 -32.93
CA GLY A 601 -26.14 3.97 -32.99
C GLY A 601 -26.94 4.20 -31.70
N GLY A 602 -26.54 3.54 -30.62
CA GLY A 602 -27.11 3.74 -29.28
C GLY A 602 -28.44 3.00 -29.01
N LEU A 603 -28.40 1.97 -28.14
CA LEU A 603 -29.57 1.16 -27.78
C LEU A 603 -30.28 1.67 -26.51
N SER A 604 -31.50 2.20 -26.68
CA SER A 604 -32.36 2.76 -25.64
C SER A 604 -33.35 1.74 -25.04
N PHE A 605 -34.05 2.12 -23.97
CA PHE A 605 -35.26 1.39 -23.52
C PHE A 605 -36.40 1.51 -24.53
N TYR A 606 -36.45 2.61 -25.29
CA TYR A 606 -37.50 2.91 -26.26
C TYR A 606 -37.27 2.28 -27.65
N SER A 607 -36.13 1.62 -27.87
CA SER A 607 -35.70 1.23 -29.22
C SER A 607 -36.54 0.13 -29.88
N ALA A 608 -37.32 -0.63 -29.11
CA ALA A 608 -38.30 -1.57 -29.67
C ALA A 608 -39.52 -0.88 -30.34
N GLN A 609 -39.71 0.42 -30.12
CA GLN A 609 -40.81 1.22 -30.68
C GLN A 609 -40.30 2.35 -31.60
N TYR A 610 -39.14 2.93 -31.29
CA TYR A 610 -38.63 4.15 -31.93
C TYR A 610 -37.23 4.01 -32.56
N GLY A 611 -36.66 2.80 -32.65
CA GLY A 611 -35.33 2.59 -33.23
C GLY A 611 -34.16 3.01 -32.32
N LEU A 612 -32.95 3.04 -32.85
CA LEU A 612 -31.75 3.46 -32.12
C LEU A 612 -31.75 4.97 -31.87
N THR A 613 -30.88 5.44 -30.97
CA THR A 613 -30.67 6.89 -30.75
C THR A 613 -30.35 7.61 -32.05
N CYS A 614 -29.50 7.03 -32.91
CA CYS A 614 -29.18 7.57 -34.22
C CYS A 614 -30.38 7.69 -35.17
N ASP A 615 -31.42 6.88 -35.02
CA ASP A 615 -32.62 6.93 -35.87
C ASP A 615 -33.50 8.16 -35.57
N ASN A 616 -33.21 8.84 -34.46
CA ASN A 616 -33.97 9.97 -33.93
C ASN A 616 -33.17 11.29 -33.97
N VAL A 617 -32.17 11.40 -34.86
CA VAL A 617 -31.36 12.63 -35.06
C VAL A 617 -31.63 13.23 -36.44
N ASP A 618 -32.36 14.34 -36.47
CA ASP A 618 -32.74 15.03 -37.71
C ASP A 618 -31.59 15.86 -38.31
N GLN A 619 -30.69 16.40 -37.48
CA GLN A 619 -29.56 17.24 -37.88
C GLN A 619 -28.33 16.97 -37.00
N TRP A 620 -27.15 16.94 -37.62
CA TRP A 620 -25.85 17.03 -36.96
C TRP A 620 -25.16 18.35 -37.33
N GLU A 621 -24.58 19.06 -36.36
CA GLU A 621 -23.51 20.04 -36.62
C GLU A 621 -22.18 19.29 -36.55
N VAL A 622 -21.35 19.41 -37.60
CA VAL A 622 -20.16 18.56 -37.79
C VAL A 622 -18.95 19.40 -38.17
N VAL A 623 -17.80 19.09 -37.57
CA VAL A 623 -16.50 19.59 -38.02
C VAL A 623 -15.75 18.45 -38.72
N LEU A 624 -15.47 18.63 -40.00
CA LEU A 624 -14.73 17.68 -40.83
C LEU A 624 -13.23 17.67 -40.52
N ALA A 625 -12.52 16.67 -41.04
CA ALA A 625 -11.09 16.47 -40.82
C ALA A 625 -10.17 17.58 -41.40
N ASP A 626 -10.65 18.40 -42.33
CA ASP A 626 -9.98 19.62 -42.81
C ASP A 626 -10.26 20.86 -41.90
N GLY A 627 -11.16 20.69 -40.93
CA GLY A 627 -11.72 21.75 -40.09
C GLY A 627 -12.84 22.56 -40.74
N THR A 628 -13.49 22.07 -41.80
CA THR A 628 -14.73 22.69 -42.31
C THR A 628 -15.90 22.34 -41.38
N ALA A 629 -16.63 23.36 -40.93
CA ALA A 629 -17.84 23.18 -40.11
C ALA A 629 -19.08 23.28 -41.00
N LEU A 630 -20.02 22.32 -40.89
CA LEU A 630 -21.25 22.25 -41.69
C LEU A 630 -22.39 21.54 -40.94
N ASN A 631 -23.59 21.60 -41.52
CA ASN A 631 -24.73 20.81 -41.07
C ASN A 631 -24.90 19.57 -41.96
N ALA A 632 -25.29 18.45 -41.35
CA ALA A 632 -25.74 17.25 -42.06
C ALA A 632 -27.17 16.91 -41.64
N THR A 633 -28.08 16.87 -42.61
CA THR A 633 -29.51 16.54 -42.47
C THR A 633 -29.90 15.51 -43.53
N ARG A 634 -31.18 15.11 -43.58
CA ARG A 634 -31.68 14.23 -44.65
C ARG A 634 -31.50 14.80 -46.06
N ASP A 635 -31.52 16.13 -46.20
CA ASP A 635 -31.59 16.82 -47.50
C ASP A 635 -30.33 17.68 -47.79
N GLU A 636 -29.45 17.88 -46.81
CA GLU A 636 -28.18 18.61 -46.90
C GLU A 636 -27.05 17.72 -46.37
N ASN A 637 -25.99 17.45 -47.17
CA ASN A 637 -24.92 16.51 -46.82
C ASN A 637 -25.47 15.13 -46.35
N ALA A 638 -26.45 14.62 -47.11
CA ALA A 638 -27.29 13.47 -46.75
C ALA A 638 -26.52 12.14 -46.63
N ASP A 639 -25.41 12.00 -47.33
CA ASP A 639 -24.46 10.88 -47.25
C ASP A 639 -23.72 10.88 -45.91
N LEU A 640 -23.28 12.04 -45.43
CA LEU A 640 -22.71 12.22 -44.10
C LEU A 640 -23.76 12.05 -42.99
N TRP A 641 -24.97 12.58 -43.16
CA TRP A 641 -26.08 12.37 -42.22
C TRP A 641 -26.44 10.88 -42.09
N TRP A 642 -26.40 10.14 -43.20
CA TRP A 642 -26.56 8.68 -43.20
C TRP A 642 -25.39 7.98 -42.49
N ALA A 643 -24.15 8.33 -42.83
CA ALA A 643 -22.95 7.70 -42.27
C ALA A 643 -22.81 7.88 -40.74
N LEU A 644 -23.12 9.08 -40.23
CA LEU A 644 -23.08 9.37 -38.79
C LEU A 644 -24.14 8.61 -37.98
N ARG A 645 -25.14 8.00 -38.61
CA ARG A 645 -26.19 7.23 -37.92
C ARG A 645 -25.80 5.79 -37.59
N GLY A 646 -24.54 5.59 -37.17
CA GLY A 646 -24.01 4.29 -36.74
C GLY A 646 -22.56 4.03 -37.15
N GLY A 647 -21.99 4.83 -38.06
CA GLY A 647 -20.61 4.67 -38.56
C GLY A 647 -19.50 5.07 -37.58
N GLY A 648 -19.83 5.71 -36.44
CA GLY A 648 -18.85 6.24 -35.51
C GLY A 648 -18.36 7.65 -35.88
N ASN A 649 -17.07 7.90 -35.65
CA ASN A 649 -16.40 9.19 -35.83
C ASN A 649 -14.93 9.00 -36.27
#